data_AF-A0A2V1AP30-F1
#
_entry.id   AF-A0A2V1AP30-F1
#
_cell.length_a   1.000
_cell.length_b   1.000
_cell.length_c   1.000
_cell.angle_alpha   90.00
_cell.angle_beta   90.00
_cell.angle_gamma   90.00
#
_symmetry.space_group_name_H-M   'P 1'
#
loop_
_entity.id
_entity.type
_entity.pdbx_description
1 polymer ?
#
loop_
_entity_poly.entity_id
_entity_poly.type
_entity_poly.pdbx_seq_one_letter_code
_entity_poly.pdbx_strand_id
1 'polypeptide(L)'
;MVKHEKGLRPRKSVKDSKRFKTNQVTIGNSKIARASTETECPQVALLSKLYIPGKNLQRLNEASKKQLLERLPWLVDPGLPELNFEIHLFLSSIVTNFVCSWYTKLGTDNYDFVAEVYTQLCVIVKDIVTRLTREVEGERFLFVVDDIADILKDHIGATALENGQFRFLHAQKASLEETNRVARSLSDEQIIDEYLATQHAIFDPKTRPSESSQDSRTLYFEVLTHKLLEAIFDTKKENPLSSDIVDKFVVGLVGDFVLNKAFMKMSSPSFIIGTVIGKIAEISTVEPKPQTKSSLVEKAKSTYASIFSLAQVAMVKKEEVMATDENTAGWSVFNSPVFALFNSFAALQKRLPFVFHAIGMVQTIIQSLGPLTSKINTYASSYLLKTVSSSPLLEDRDMAANLKNLRCILFEEQEEKPGPPLSTQEVAEKLYTNFQTILSNLGASSSFFTYDGETEEELQANFANAITRFESQEACNDLNDSSKLNQLLIIRLLDFLVGRLYPELSDKLRCINSRNINYMSVEEIVNLLSESGKYSYREPLESVANWPSSNDEQLSKGINTIELFAFGDFASYLRQKNSFLDLSYHLAKKLAKLTLISVCNENEGREVSFDALLREYSLEQALEGKPENLEQLIIEMIDEDLIVAKIDEQQRTVKFIESLSVRDAYNANRYTLRVLSHGEVHKRSVTEAREFLKYWLDHKVVPAQAELKDVEGF
;
A
#
# COMPACT_ATOMS: atom_id res chain seq x y z
N MET A 1 -85.89 27.10 -26.88
CA MET A 1 -85.34 27.61 -25.60
C MET A 1 -83.85 27.35 -25.61
N VAL A 2 -83.06 28.40 -25.88
CA VAL A 2 -82.04 29.00 -24.99
C VAL A 2 -80.70 28.24 -25.07
N LYS A 3 -79.52 28.79 -25.39
CA LYS A 3 -78.97 30.08 -25.90
C LYS A 3 -77.52 29.71 -26.33
N HIS A 4 -77.10 29.98 -27.57
CA HIS A 4 -76.21 31.08 -28.01
C HIS A 4 -74.76 31.03 -27.45
N GLU A 5 -73.76 30.78 -28.31
CA GLU A 5 -73.00 31.76 -29.15
C GLU A 5 -71.96 32.54 -28.32
N LYS A 6 -70.79 33.00 -28.75
CA LYS A 6 -70.00 33.22 -29.98
C LYS A 6 -68.59 33.60 -29.41
N GLY A 7 -67.43 33.60 -30.05
CA GLY A 7 -67.04 33.69 -31.46
C GLY A 7 -65.77 34.60 -31.57
N LEU A 8 -64.79 34.13 -32.34
CA LEU A 8 -63.81 34.86 -33.20
C LEU A 8 -62.72 35.81 -32.63
N ARG A 9 -61.45 35.32 -32.67
CA ARG A 9 -60.24 35.72 -33.48
C ARG A 9 -60.02 37.21 -33.87
N PRO A 10 -58.76 37.74 -33.97
CA PRO A 10 -57.78 37.33 -35.01
C PRO A 10 -56.25 37.44 -34.72
N ARG A 11 -55.45 36.91 -35.67
CA ARG A 11 -53.96 36.90 -35.81
C ARG A 11 -53.37 38.28 -36.19
N LYS A 12 -52.14 38.61 -35.74
CA LYS A 12 -50.92 38.84 -36.58
C LYS A 12 -49.67 39.38 -35.84
N SER A 13 -48.52 38.96 -36.37
CA SER A 13 -47.21 39.64 -36.58
C SER A 13 -46.15 39.82 -35.48
N VAL A 14 -44.97 39.34 -35.88
CA VAL A 14 -43.56 39.54 -35.48
C VAL A 14 -43.12 41.01 -35.35
N LYS A 15 -42.29 41.35 -34.34
CA LYS A 15 -41.02 42.10 -34.48
C LYS A 15 -40.25 42.29 -33.15
N ASP A 16 -38.93 42.31 -33.32
CA ASP A 16 -37.83 42.43 -32.36
C ASP A 16 -37.90 43.61 -31.38
N SER A 17 -37.22 43.49 -30.22
CA SER A 17 -36.07 44.35 -29.90
C SER A 17 -35.44 44.07 -28.52
N LYS A 18 -34.11 44.06 -28.54
CA LYS A 18 -33.15 44.08 -27.40
C LYS A 18 -33.48 45.16 -26.36
N ARG A 19 -33.16 44.91 -25.09
CA ARG A 19 -32.39 45.84 -24.23
C ARG A 19 -31.95 45.20 -22.90
N PHE A 20 -30.63 45.13 -22.74
CA PHE A 20 -29.93 45.11 -21.45
C PHE A 20 -30.29 46.35 -20.62
N LYS A 21 -30.38 46.19 -19.29
CA LYS A 21 -29.94 47.13 -18.23
C LYS A 21 -30.24 46.50 -16.86
N THR A 22 -29.21 46.02 -16.18
CA THR A 22 -28.47 46.67 -15.06
C THR A 22 -29.21 46.65 -13.72
N ASN A 23 -28.60 45.91 -12.79
CA ASN A 23 -28.52 46.11 -11.34
C ASN A 23 -29.36 47.25 -10.75
N GLN A 24 -30.34 46.87 -9.92
CA GLN A 24 -30.74 47.66 -8.76
C GLN A 24 -30.51 46.84 -7.49
N VAL A 25 -29.59 47.35 -6.67
CA VAL A 25 -29.47 47.05 -5.25
C VAL A 25 -30.62 47.78 -4.54
N THR A 26 -31.41 47.07 -3.76
CA THR A 26 -32.27 47.67 -2.74
C THR A 26 -32.06 46.95 -1.42
N ILE A 27 -31.39 47.65 -0.51
CA ILE A 27 -31.25 47.33 0.91
C ILE A 27 -32.60 47.62 1.57
N GLY A 28 -33.13 46.70 2.39
CA GLY A 28 -34.30 46.99 3.22
C GLY A 28 -35.03 45.78 3.80
N ASN A 29 -34.64 45.42 5.01
CA ASN A 29 -35.27 44.45 5.92
C ASN A 29 -36.80 44.44 5.93
N SER A 30 -37.41 43.25 5.75
CA SER A 30 -38.66 42.93 6.43
C SER A 30 -38.69 41.44 6.83
N LYS A 31 -39.08 41.20 8.07
CA LYS A 31 -39.22 39.89 8.72
C LYS A 31 -40.29 39.08 7.99
N ILE A 32 -39.88 38.03 7.29
CA ILE A 32 -40.74 36.92 6.90
C ILE A 32 -40.06 35.64 7.39
N ALA A 33 -40.87 34.75 7.96
CA ALA A 33 -40.49 33.55 8.70
C ALA A 33 -39.29 32.80 8.11
N ARG A 34 -38.31 32.47 8.96
CA ARG A 34 -37.27 31.47 8.68
C ARG A 34 -37.94 30.11 8.47
N ALA A 35 -38.36 29.83 7.24
CA ALA A 35 -38.26 28.47 6.72
C ALA A 35 -36.78 28.26 6.38
N SER A 36 -36.22 27.16 6.85
CA SER A 36 -34.90 26.65 6.49
C SER A 36 -34.62 26.86 5.00
N THR A 37 -33.54 27.54 4.68
CA THR A 37 -32.99 27.64 3.32
C THR A 37 -32.62 26.24 2.83
N GLU A 38 -33.56 25.58 2.13
CA GLU A 38 -33.42 24.28 1.49
C GLU A 38 -32.47 24.39 0.28
N THR A 39 -31.24 23.90 0.43
CA THR A 39 -30.19 23.98 -0.59
C THR A 39 -30.35 22.87 -1.64
N GLU A 40 -30.23 23.21 -2.93
CA GLU A 40 -30.21 22.24 -4.03
C GLU A 40 -29.02 21.29 -3.88
N CYS A 41 -29.26 19.97 -3.98
CA CYS A 41 -28.23 18.95 -3.81
C CYS A 41 -27.88 18.33 -5.16
N PRO A 42 -26.76 18.71 -5.79
CA PRO A 42 -26.42 18.27 -7.16
C PRO A 42 -26.22 16.76 -7.27
N GLN A 43 -25.80 16.11 -6.18
CA GLN A 43 -25.70 14.65 -6.01
C GLN A 43 -27.05 13.96 -6.24
N VAL A 44 -28.09 14.45 -5.57
CA VAL A 44 -29.46 13.91 -5.67
C VAL A 44 -30.04 14.16 -7.05
N ALA A 45 -29.72 15.31 -7.65
CA ALA A 45 -30.13 15.62 -9.02
C ALA A 45 -29.51 14.64 -10.04
N LEU A 46 -28.24 14.26 -9.86
CA LEU A 46 -27.57 13.25 -10.69
C LEU A 46 -28.25 11.88 -10.54
N LEU A 47 -28.44 11.40 -9.31
CA LEU A 47 -29.09 10.11 -9.05
C LEU A 47 -30.51 10.05 -9.62
N SER A 48 -31.26 11.14 -9.53
CA SER A 48 -32.60 11.24 -10.08
C SER A 48 -32.61 11.17 -11.60
N LYS A 49 -31.62 11.79 -12.27
CA LYS A 49 -31.47 11.68 -13.73
C LYS A 49 -31.14 10.26 -14.18
N LEU A 50 -30.30 9.55 -13.42
CA LEU A 50 -29.87 8.19 -13.76
C LEU A 50 -30.97 7.14 -13.52
N TYR A 51 -31.70 7.22 -12.41
CA TYR A 51 -32.62 6.15 -11.98
C TYR A 51 -34.12 6.51 -12.02
N ILE A 52 -34.48 7.79 -12.20
CA ILE A 52 -35.87 8.25 -12.31
C ILE A 52 -36.03 9.14 -13.56
N PRO A 53 -35.95 8.55 -14.77
CA PRO A 53 -36.08 9.31 -16.01
C PRO A 53 -37.44 10.03 -16.07
N GLY A 54 -37.42 11.35 -16.26
CA GLY A 54 -38.61 12.20 -16.41
C GLY A 54 -39.06 12.99 -15.17
N LYS A 55 -38.42 12.82 -14.00
CA LYS A 55 -38.66 13.66 -12.81
C LYS A 55 -37.38 14.34 -12.34
N ASN A 56 -37.32 15.67 -12.44
CA ASN A 56 -36.21 16.46 -11.90
C ASN A 56 -36.39 16.68 -10.39
N LEU A 57 -36.01 15.70 -9.59
CA LEU A 57 -35.90 15.89 -8.14
C LEU A 57 -34.59 16.62 -7.84
N GLN A 58 -34.66 17.94 -7.70
CA GLN A 58 -33.51 18.78 -7.33
C GLN A 58 -33.32 18.89 -5.81
N ARG A 59 -34.28 18.35 -5.02
CA ARG A 59 -34.38 18.56 -3.58
C ARG A 59 -34.42 17.24 -2.82
N LEU A 60 -33.62 17.15 -1.76
CA LEU A 60 -33.66 16.05 -0.81
C LEU A 60 -34.77 16.33 0.23
N ASN A 61 -35.88 15.60 0.14
CA ASN A 61 -36.90 15.52 1.18
C ASN A 61 -37.19 14.04 1.46
N GLU A 62 -37.84 13.72 2.59
CA GLU A 62 -38.10 12.32 2.96
C GLU A 62 -38.87 11.54 1.87
N ALA A 63 -39.73 12.23 1.11
CA ALA A 63 -40.47 11.62 0.01
C ALA A 63 -39.59 11.31 -1.21
N SER A 64 -38.66 12.20 -1.59
CA SER A 64 -37.73 11.99 -2.71
C SER A 64 -36.65 10.98 -2.35
N LYS A 65 -36.18 10.99 -1.10
CA LYS A 65 -35.28 9.96 -0.55
C LYS A 65 -35.91 8.57 -0.66
N LYS A 66 -37.16 8.41 -0.21
CA LYS A 66 -37.89 7.13 -0.30
C LYS A 66 -38.07 6.66 -1.75
N GLN A 67 -38.47 7.56 -2.65
CA GLN A 67 -38.62 7.24 -4.08
C GLN A 67 -37.31 6.83 -4.75
N LEU A 68 -36.19 7.43 -4.37
CA LEU A 68 -34.86 7.06 -4.87
C LEU A 68 -34.41 5.72 -4.30
N LEU A 69 -34.57 5.51 -2.99
CA LEU A 69 -34.22 4.26 -2.32
C LEU A 69 -34.91 3.03 -2.94
N GLU A 70 -36.17 3.16 -3.38
CA GLU A 70 -36.89 2.08 -4.06
C GLU A 70 -36.31 1.70 -5.45
N ARG A 71 -35.47 2.56 -6.04
CA ARG A 71 -34.95 2.40 -7.41
C ARG A 71 -33.44 2.25 -7.49
N LEU A 72 -32.72 2.60 -6.42
CA LEU A 72 -31.28 2.44 -6.35
C LEU A 72 -30.90 0.95 -6.21
N PRO A 73 -29.79 0.51 -6.83
CA PRO A 73 -29.30 -0.84 -6.64
C PRO A 73 -28.81 -1.03 -5.20
N TRP A 74 -28.85 -2.27 -4.72
CA TRP A 74 -28.30 -2.60 -3.41
C TRP A 74 -26.80 -2.90 -3.52
N LEU A 75 -26.00 -2.08 -2.83
CA LEU A 75 -24.55 -2.22 -2.70
C LEU A 75 -24.16 -2.88 -1.37
N VAL A 76 -25.01 -2.75 -0.34
CA VAL A 76 -24.90 -3.38 0.98
C VAL A 76 -26.08 -4.33 1.23
N ASP A 77 -26.06 -5.04 2.36
CA ASP A 77 -27.18 -5.87 2.81
C ASP A 77 -28.49 -5.05 2.83
N PRO A 78 -29.61 -5.58 2.30
CA PRO A 78 -30.93 -4.95 2.36
C PRO A 78 -31.37 -4.46 3.75
N GLY A 79 -30.80 -5.00 4.83
CA GLY A 79 -31.01 -4.54 6.21
C GLY A 79 -30.41 -3.17 6.54
N LEU A 80 -29.60 -2.58 5.66
CA LEU A 80 -28.87 -1.31 5.87
C LEU A 80 -29.24 -0.23 4.82
N PRO A 81 -30.51 0.22 4.77
CA PRO A 81 -30.98 1.18 3.77
C PRO A 81 -30.35 2.57 3.86
N GLU A 82 -30.07 3.07 5.06
CA GLU A 82 -29.47 4.40 5.26
C GLU A 82 -28.03 4.43 4.76
N LEU A 83 -27.26 3.38 5.07
CA LEU A 83 -25.90 3.20 4.58
C LEU A 83 -25.89 3.07 3.05
N ASN A 84 -26.80 2.27 2.47
CA ASN A 84 -26.89 2.13 1.01
C ASN A 84 -27.11 3.49 0.33
N PHE A 85 -28.01 4.31 0.89
CA PHE A 85 -28.29 5.64 0.36
C PHE A 85 -27.05 6.55 0.43
N GLU A 86 -26.37 6.57 1.56
CA GLU A 86 -25.20 7.44 1.74
C GLU A 86 -24.01 6.99 0.86
N ILE A 87 -23.85 5.68 0.59
CA ILE A 87 -22.89 5.18 -0.40
C ILE A 87 -23.20 5.74 -1.79
N HIS A 88 -24.47 5.73 -2.20
CA HIS A 88 -24.87 6.32 -3.48
C HIS A 88 -24.63 7.83 -3.53
N LEU A 89 -24.84 8.56 -2.42
CA LEU A 89 -24.50 9.97 -2.32
C LEU A 89 -22.99 10.21 -2.40
N PHE A 90 -22.19 9.34 -1.79
CA PHE A 90 -20.73 9.37 -1.89
C PHE A 90 -20.26 9.19 -3.34
N LEU A 91 -20.72 8.15 -4.01
CA LEU A 91 -20.41 7.88 -5.42
C LEU A 91 -20.87 9.01 -6.34
N SER A 92 -22.08 9.53 -6.11
CA SER A 92 -22.59 10.66 -6.90
C SER A 92 -21.81 11.95 -6.66
N SER A 93 -21.20 12.14 -5.47
CA SER A 93 -20.30 13.27 -5.21
C SER A 93 -19.03 13.17 -6.04
N ILE A 94 -18.46 11.97 -6.16
CA ILE A 94 -17.30 11.72 -7.04
C ILE A 94 -17.67 12.06 -8.49
N VAL A 95 -18.76 11.48 -9.01
CA VAL A 95 -19.17 11.68 -10.40
C VAL A 95 -19.53 13.15 -10.66
N THR A 96 -20.21 13.82 -9.75
CA THR A 96 -20.59 15.23 -9.91
C THR A 96 -19.37 16.14 -9.92
N ASN A 97 -18.45 15.96 -8.97
CA ASN A 97 -17.30 16.86 -8.81
C ASN A 97 -16.22 16.62 -9.87
N PHE A 98 -16.04 15.37 -10.33
CA PHE A 98 -14.92 15.01 -11.18
C PHE A 98 -15.30 14.60 -12.60
N VAL A 99 -16.47 14.02 -12.85
CA VAL A 99 -16.88 13.60 -14.19
C VAL A 99 -17.75 14.66 -14.85
N CYS A 100 -18.82 15.07 -14.17
CA CYS A 100 -19.74 16.09 -14.67
C CYS A 100 -19.07 17.46 -14.84
N SER A 101 -18.04 17.78 -14.04
CA SER A 101 -17.35 19.09 -14.07
C SER A 101 -16.63 19.40 -15.38
N TRP A 102 -16.24 18.38 -16.15
CA TRP A 102 -15.72 18.54 -17.52
C TRP A 102 -16.67 18.01 -18.59
N TYR A 103 -17.40 16.91 -18.33
CA TYR A 103 -18.29 16.32 -19.32
C TYR A 103 -19.45 17.24 -19.70
N THR A 104 -20.02 17.98 -18.74
CA THR A 104 -21.09 18.97 -19.03
C THR A 104 -20.60 20.16 -19.86
N LYS A 105 -19.28 20.44 -19.87
CA LYS A 105 -18.68 21.49 -20.71
C LYS A 105 -18.59 21.09 -22.18
N LEU A 106 -18.73 19.82 -22.51
CA LEU A 106 -18.75 19.32 -23.89
C LEU A 106 -20.09 19.59 -24.61
N GLY A 107 -21.08 20.15 -23.91
CA GLY A 107 -22.38 20.53 -24.49
C GLY A 107 -23.26 19.35 -24.90
N THR A 108 -22.97 18.15 -24.40
CA THR A 108 -23.72 16.93 -24.69
C THR A 108 -24.79 16.69 -23.63
N ASP A 109 -26.05 16.57 -24.05
CA ASP A 109 -27.18 16.17 -23.18
C ASP A 109 -27.24 14.65 -22.96
N ASN A 110 -26.33 13.88 -23.57
CA ASN A 110 -26.28 12.44 -23.43
C ASN A 110 -25.59 12.03 -22.11
N TYR A 111 -26.34 11.43 -21.18
CA TYR A 111 -25.82 10.91 -19.91
C TYR A 111 -25.35 9.45 -19.96
N ASP A 112 -25.37 8.78 -21.13
CA ASP A 112 -24.99 7.36 -21.27
C ASP A 112 -23.57 7.10 -20.75
N PHE A 113 -22.60 7.96 -21.07
CA PHE A 113 -21.23 7.85 -20.56
C PHE A 113 -21.17 8.00 -19.03
N VAL A 114 -21.91 8.97 -18.47
CA VAL A 114 -21.95 9.21 -17.02
C VAL A 114 -22.63 8.04 -16.31
N ALA A 115 -23.67 7.47 -16.91
CA ALA A 115 -24.36 6.28 -16.41
C ALA A 115 -23.44 5.05 -16.41
N GLU A 116 -22.65 4.87 -17.47
CA GLU A 116 -21.68 3.79 -17.57
C GLU A 116 -20.60 3.91 -16.49
N VAL A 117 -19.95 5.08 -16.36
CA VAL A 117 -18.94 5.32 -15.32
C VAL A 117 -19.53 5.11 -13.92
N TYR A 118 -20.75 5.59 -13.67
CA TYR A 118 -21.44 5.39 -12.38
C TYR A 118 -21.71 3.90 -12.11
N THR A 119 -22.08 3.14 -13.13
CA THR A 119 -22.33 1.69 -13.04
C THR A 119 -21.04 0.95 -12.70
N GLN A 120 -19.93 1.28 -13.35
CA GLN A 120 -18.62 0.68 -13.05
C GLN A 120 -18.17 0.99 -11.61
N LEU A 121 -18.37 2.22 -11.12
CA LEU A 121 -18.10 2.58 -9.73
C LEU A 121 -18.98 1.78 -8.75
N CYS A 122 -20.26 1.56 -9.07
CA CYS A 122 -21.14 0.70 -8.27
C CYS A 122 -20.61 -0.73 -8.20
N VAL A 123 -20.10 -1.28 -9.31
CA VAL A 123 -19.52 -2.63 -9.35
C VAL A 123 -18.28 -2.73 -8.45
N ILE A 124 -17.40 -1.72 -8.50
CA ILE A 124 -16.19 -1.64 -7.65
C ILE A 124 -16.59 -1.60 -6.17
N VAL A 125 -17.48 -0.69 -5.79
CA VAL A 125 -17.90 -0.54 -4.39
C VAL A 125 -18.62 -1.79 -3.89
N LYS A 126 -19.47 -2.40 -4.70
CA LYS A 126 -20.15 -3.65 -4.33
C LYS A 126 -19.16 -4.78 -4.03
N ASP A 127 -18.11 -4.91 -4.83
CA ASP A 127 -17.06 -5.91 -4.61
C ASP A 127 -16.31 -5.65 -3.29
N ILE A 128 -15.87 -4.40 -3.07
CA ILE A 128 -15.20 -3.97 -1.84
C ILE A 128 -16.07 -4.24 -0.61
N VAL A 129 -17.34 -3.82 -0.65
CA VAL A 129 -18.29 -4.02 0.46
C VAL A 129 -18.50 -5.51 0.73
N THR A 130 -18.69 -6.32 -0.31
CA THR A 130 -18.91 -7.77 -0.15
C THR A 130 -17.70 -8.43 0.51
N ARG A 131 -16.49 -8.06 0.11
CA ARG A 131 -15.25 -8.58 0.70
C ARG A 131 -15.04 -8.05 2.13
N LEU A 132 -15.37 -6.78 2.39
CA LEU A 132 -15.27 -6.19 3.72
C LEU A 132 -16.21 -6.85 4.71
N THR A 133 -17.47 -7.07 4.34
CA THR A 133 -18.45 -7.78 5.18
C THR A 133 -17.93 -9.16 5.57
N ARG A 134 -17.32 -9.90 4.63
CA ARG A 134 -16.73 -11.21 4.89
C ARG A 134 -15.56 -11.17 5.88
N GLU A 135 -14.78 -10.08 5.92
CA GLU A 135 -13.66 -9.94 6.86
C GLU A 135 -14.11 -9.45 8.25
N VAL A 136 -15.24 -8.72 8.31
CA VAL A 136 -15.83 -8.22 9.57
C VAL A 136 -16.73 -9.28 10.24
N GLU A 137 -17.06 -10.37 9.54
CA GLU A 137 -17.84 -11.48 10.08
C GLU A 137 -17.01 -12.45 10.95
N GLY A 138 -17.53 -12.74 12.15
CA GLY A 138 -17.00 -13.76 13.05
C GLY A 138 -15.60 -13.45 13.59
N GLU A 139 -14.81 -14.50 13.86
CA GLU A 139 -13.49 -14.36 14.50
C GLU A 139 -12.44 -13.65 13.63
N ARG A 140 -12.67 -13.54 12.30
CA ARG A 140 -11.75 -12.82 11.38
C ARG A 140 -11.60 -11.35 11.75
N PHE A 141 -12.67 -10.74 12.25
CA PHE A 141 -12.64 -9.36 12.71
C PHE A 141 -11.62 -9.14 13.82
N LEU A 142 -11.45 -10.10 14.73
CA LEU A 142 -10.49 -9.99 15.83
C LEU A 142 -9.05 -9.96 15.32
N PHE A 143 -8.74 -10.73 14.28
CA PHE A 143 -7.43 -10.67 13.61
C PHE A 143 -7.22 -9.32 12.91
N VAL A 144 -8.26 -8.77 12.27
CA VAL A 144 -8.19 -7.43 11.66
C VAL A 144 -7.89 -6.35 12.71
N VAL A 145 -8.51 -6.44 13.89
CA VAL A 145 -8.24 -5.53 15.01
C VAL A 145 -6.80 -5.68 15.51
N ASP A 146 -6.31 -6.92 15.65
CA ASP A 146 -4.93 -7.19 16.08
C ASP A 146 -3.91 -6.64 15.07
N ASP A 147 -4.11 -6.86 13.77
CA ASP A 147 -3.22 -6.36 12.71
C ASP A 147 -3.19 -4.82 12.67
N ILE A 148 -4.36 -4.16 12.80
CA ILE A 148 -4.45 -2.69 12.89
C ILE A 148 -3.72 -2.20 14.15
N ALA A 149 -3.89 -2.89 15.27
CA ALA A 149 -3.23 -2.52 16.52
C ALA A 149 -1.71 -2.68 16.44
N ASP A 150 -1.20 -3.70 15.74
CA ASP A 150 0.22 -3.87 15.46
C ASP A 150 0.78 -2.74 14.61
N ILE A 151 0.10 -2.37 13.51
CA ILE A 151 0.51 -1.25 12.65
C ILE A 151 0.58 0.06 13.45
N LEU A 152 -0.44 0.34 14.26
CA LEU A 152 -0.48 1.52 15.11
C LEU A 152 0.62 1.48 16.18
N LYS A 153 0.87 0.33 16.79
CA LYS A 153 1.89 0.15 17.84
C LYS A 153 3.28 0.41 17.27
N ASP A 154 3.59 -0.18 16.12
CA ASP A 154 4.88 0.01 15.45
C ASP A 154 5.06 1.46 15.00
N HIS A 155 3.99 2.09 14.49
CA HIS A 155 4.01 3.49 14.10
C HIS A 155 4.28 4.40 15.30
N ILE A 156 3.51 4.27 16.39
CA ILE A 156 3.68 5.06 17.62
C ILE A 156 5.04 4.81 18.26
N GLY A 157 5.53 3.57 18.23
CA GLY A 157 6.84 3.20 18.77
C GLY A 157 8.00 3.80 17.98
N ALA A 158 7.88 3.85 16.65
CA ALA A 158 8.88 4.47 15.77
C ALA A 158 8.88 6.00 15.89
N THR A 159 7.69 6.62 15.99
CA THR A 159 7.54 8.08 16.11
C THR A 159 7.65 8.60 17.55
N ALA A 160 8.09 7.77 18.48
CA ALA A 160 8.36 8.20 19.85
C ALA A 160 9.49 9.24 19.88
N LEU A 161 9.25 10.36 20.58
CA LEU A 161 10.27 11.37 20.82
C LEU A 161 11.15 10.98 22.02
N GLU A 162 12.44 10.87 21.80
CA GLU A 162 13.47 10.69 22.83
C GLU A 162 14.35 11.96 22.82
N ASN A 163 14.37 12.70 23.94
CA ASN A 163 15.10 13.97 24.07
C ASN A 163 14.75 15.03 23.01
N GLY A 164 13.49 15.06 22.55
CA GLY A 164 13.00 16.03 21.56
C GLY A 164 13.28 15.65 20.10
N GLN A 165 13.83 14.47 19.83
CA GLN A 165 14.01 13.93 18.48
C GLN A 165 13.31 12.58 18.33
N PHE A 166 12.93 12.20 17.10
CA PHE A 166 12.36 10.88 16.87
C PHE A 166 13.38 9.76 17.18
N ARG A 167 12.89 8.66 17.74
CA ARG A 167 13.71 7.50 18.12
C ARG A 167 14.50 6.93 16.94
N PHE A 168 13.90 6.85 15.75
CA PHE A 168 14.61 6.39 14.55
C PHE A 168 15.73 7.36 14.14
N LEU A 169 15.52 8.66 14.29
CA LEU A 169 16.52 9.71 14.02
C LEU A 169 17.71 9.58 14.98
N HIS A 170 17.43 9.40 16.28
CA HIS A 170 18.48 9.20 17.27
C HIS A 170 19.28 7.92 17.01
N ALA A 171 18.60 6.81 16.71
CA ALA A 171 19.25 5.54 16.41
C ALA A 171 20.15 5.61 15.15
N GLN A 172 19.69 6.29 14.11
CA GLN A 172 20.44 6.42 12.86
C GLN A 172 21.64 7.37 13.01
N LYS A 173 21.48 8.47 13.76
CA LYS A 173 22.61 9.35 14.12
C LYS A 173 23.66 8.61 14.95
N ALA A 174 23.25 7.86 15.97
CA ALA A 174 24.16 7.05 16.78
C ALA A 174 24.92 6.01 15.93
N SER A 175 24.24 5.35 14.98
CA SER A 175 24.89 4.40 14.06
C SER A 175 25.88 5.07 13.10
N LEU A 176 25.62 6.32 12.67
CA LEU A 176 26.54 7.11 11.84
C LEU A 176 27.76 7.58 12.63
N GLU A 177 27.60 7.89 13.91
CA GLU A 177 28.70 8.26 14.83
C GLU A 177 29.60 7.06 15.14
N GLU A 178 29.03 5.87 15.36
CA GLU A 178 29.80 4.64 15.64
C GLU A 178 30.61 4.13 14.44
N THR A 179 30.21 4.47 13.20
CA THR A 179 30.83 3.91 11.99
C THR A 179 32.12 4.62 11.51
N ASN A 180 32.62 5.63 12.24
CA ASN A 180 33.98 6.22 12.04
C ASN A 180 34.37 6.52 10.57
N ARG A 181 33.38 6.83 9.71
CA ARG A 181 33.64 7.25 8.34
C ARG A 181 33.44 8.76 8.24
N VAL A 182 34.24 9.38 7.36
CA VAL A 182 34.06 10.76 6.88
C VAL A 182 32.76 10.83 6.06
N ALA A 183 31.63 10.58 6.71
CA ALA A 183 30.31 10.65 6.11
C ALA A 183 29.84 12.10 6.19
N ARG A 184 29.27 12.58 5.09
CA ARG A 184 28.60 13.88 4.99
C ARG A 184 27.57 13.97 6.11
N SER A 185 27.58 15.04 6.91
CA SER A 185 26.54 15.28 7.91
C SER A 185 25.19 15.38 7.19
N LEU A 186 24.34 14.36 7.36
CA LEU A 186 22.96 14.36 6.83
C LEU A 186 22.10 15.27 7.71
N SER A 187 21.20 16.04 7.11
CA SER A 187 20.19 16.80 7.85
C SER A 187 19.11 15.87 8.42
N ASP A 188 18.39 16.33 9.45
CA ASP A 188 17.28 15.56 10.05
C ASP A 188 16.21 15.22 8.99
N GLU A 189 15.91 16.16 8.08
CA GLU A 189 15.02 15.95 6.93
C GLU A 189 15.52 14.82 6.01
N GLN A 190 16.82 14.77 5.70
CA GLN A 190 17.38 13.73 4.83
C GLN A 190 17.31 12.34 5.47
N ILE A 191 17.54 12.28 6.78
CA ILE A 191 17.42 11.03 7.55
C ILE A 191 15.95 10.57 7.60
N ILE A 192 15.01 11.51 7.78
CA ILE A 192 13.57 11.22 7.74
C ILE A 192 13.16 10.71 6.36
N ASP A 193 13.56 11.39 5.28
CA ASP A 193 13.23 10.97 3.92
C ASP A 193 13.86 9.61 3.56
N GLU A 194 15.10 9.34 4.00
CA GLU A 194 15.73 8.03 3.85
C GLU A 194 14.99 6.95 4.63
N TYR A 195 14.62 7.23 5.89
CA TYR A 195 13.78 6.33 6.69
C TYR A 195 12.46 6.04 5.96
N LEU A 196 11.71 7.07 5.56
CA LEU A 196 10.43 6.92 4.87
C LEU A 196 10.57 6.10 3.57
N ALA A 197 11.61 6.35 2.78
CA ALA A 197 11.92 5.60 1.57
C ALA A 197 12.26 4.12 1.84
N THR A 198 12.85 3.79 2.99
CA THR A 198 13.02 2.38 3.41
C THR A 198 11.71 1.74 3.85
N GLN A 199 10.75 2.53 4.33
CA GLN A 199 9.50 2.02 4.86
C GLN A 199 8.41 1.83 3.80
N HIS A 200 8.38 2.63 2.73
CA HIS A 200 7.38 2.50 1.67
C HIS A 200 7.80 3.13 0.32
N ALA A 201 7.38 2.53 -0.80
CA ALA A 201 7.73 2.93 -2.17
C ALA A 201 7.27 4.33 -2.57
N ILE A 202 6.18 4.83 -1.97
CA ILE A 202 5.63 6.18 -2.24
C ILE A 202 6.61 7.30 -1.86
N PHE A 203 7.57 7.00 -0.99
CA PHE A 203 8.60 7.93 -0.52
C PHE A 203 9.96 7.70 -1.21
N ASP A 204 10.15 6.62 -1.97
CA ASP A 204 11.42 6.35 -2.64
C ASP A 204 11.53 7.20 -3.93
N PRO A 205 12.49 8.13 -4.05
CA PRO A 205 12.66 8.92 -5.27
C PRO A 205 13.12 8.05 -6.46
N LYS A 206 13.63 6.83 -6.23
CA LYS A 206 14.07 5.91 -7.29
C LYS A 206 12.92 5.20 -7.99
N THR A 207 11.72 5.22 -7.43
CA THR A 207 10.52 4.67 -8.09
C THR A 207 9.96 5.60 -9.17
N ARG A 208 10.56 6.79 -9.35
CA ARG A 208 10.21 7.73 -10.43
C ARG A 208 10.71 7.22 -11.78
N PRO A 209 9.85 7.13 -12.81
CA PRO A 209 10.30 6.90 -14.17
C PRO A 209 11.21 8.05 -14.61
N SER A 210 12.39 7.72 -15.14
CA SER A 210 13.45 8.68 -15.53
C SER A 210 13.04 9.72 -16.58
N GLU A 211 11.85 9.61 -17.17
CA GLU A 211 11.32 10.49 -18.22
C GLU A 211 10.04 11.25 -17.81
N SER A 212 9.47 11.02 -16.63
CA SER A 212 8.20 11.63 -16.21
C SER A 212 8.36 12.56 -15.00
N SER A 213 7.69 13.71 -15.01
CA SER A 213 7.56 14.60 -13.84
C SER A 213 6.54 14.10 -12.80
N GLN A 214 6.13 12.84 -12.89
CA GLN A 214 5.05 12.27 -12.11
C GLN A 214 5.54 11.88 -10.72
N ASP A 215 4.76 12.21 -9.69
CA ASP A 215 5.07 11.94 -8.29
C ASP A 215 5.02 10.43 -8.00
N SER A 216 5.98 9.89 -7.23
CA SER A 216 6.08 8.45 -6.90
C SER A 216 4.78 7.92 -6.29
N ARG A 217 4.09 8.77 -5.52
CA ARG A 217 2.78 8.48 -4.91
C ARG A 217 1.67 8.33 -5.95
N THR A 218 1.61 9.21 -6.95
CA THR A 218 0.59 9.16 -8.00
C THR A 218 0.73 7.86 -8.78
N LEU A 219 1.97 7.53 -9.18
CA LEU A 219 2.27 6.27 -9.85
C LEU A 219 1.85 5.05 -9.01
N TYR A 220 2.12 5.07 -7.70
CA TYR A 220 1.70 4.00 -6.80
C TYR A 220 0.18 3.81 -6.81
N PHE A 221 -0.60 4.88 -6.71
CA PHE A 221 -2.06 4.79 -6.73
C PHE A 221 -2.63 4.39 -8.08
N GLU A 222 -2.03 4.80 -9.19
CA GLU A 222 -2.40 4.33 -10.53
C GLU A 222 -2.19 2.81 -10.65
N VAL A 223 -1.00 2.33 -10.27
CA VAL A 223 -0.67 0.89 -10.31
C VAL A 223 -1.59 0.09 -9.39
N LEU A 224 -1.79 0.56 -8.15
CA LEU A 224 -2.72 -0.06 -7.21
C LEU A 224 -4.14 -0.13 -7.78
N THR A 225 -4.61 0.95 -8.37
CA THR A 225 -5.94 1.03 -8.99
C THR A 225 -6.06 0.07 -10.16
N HIS A 226 -5.09 0.05 -11.07
CA HIS A 226 -5.09 -0.87 -12.21
C HIS A 226 -5.15 -2.32 -11.73
N LYS A 227 -4.36 -2.68 -10.71
CA LYS A 227 -4.37 -4.03 -10.12
C LYS A 227 -5.67 -4.37 -9.41
N LEU A 228 -6.29 -3.41 -8.71
CA LEU A 228 -7.61 -3.60 -8.13
C LEU A 228 -8.67 -3.85 -9.20
N LEU A 229 -8.65 -3.07 -10.29
CA LEU A 229 -9.56 -3.27 -11.41
C LEU A 229 -9.35 -4.63 -12.08
N GLU A 230 -8.10 -5.07 -12.26
CA GLU A 230 -7.79 -6.42 -12.76
C GLU A 230 -8.49 -7.47 -11.90
N ALA A 231 -8.32 -7.42 -10.57
CA ALA A 231 -8.92 -8.39 -9.66
C ALA A 231 -10.46 -8.35 -9.64
N ILE A 232 -11.07 -7.14 -9.72
CA ILE A 232 -12.53 -6.97 -9.65
C ILE A 232 -13.23 -7.40 -10.95
N PHE A 233 -12.56 -7.26 -12.10
CA PHE A 233 -13.16 -7.46 -13.42
C PHE A 233 -12.62 -8.67 -14.19
N ASP A 234 -11.67 -9.43 -13.65
CA ASP A 234 -11.08 -10.63 -14.29
C ASP A 234 -12.14 -11.61 -14.86
N THR A 235 -13.27 -11.75 -14.16
CA THR A 235 -14.35 -12.68 -14.51
C THR A 235 -15.57 -12.02 -15.15
N LYS A 236 -15.56 -10.70 -15.35
CA LYS A 236 -16.73 -9.94 -15.82
C LYS A 236 -16.65 -9.67 -17.33
N LYS A 237 -17.79 -9.85 -18.00
CA LYS A 237 -17.93 -9.66 -19.46
C LYS A 237 -17.71 -8.22 -19.89
N GLU A 238 -18.11 -7.27 -19.06
CA GLU A 238 -17.85 -5.84 -19.22
C GLU A 238 -16.69 -5.49 -18.29
N ASN A 239 -15.55 -5.10 -18.87
CA ASN A 239 -14.33 -4.81 -18.15
C ASN A 239 -13.81 -3.43 -18.60
N PRO A 240 -13.68 -2.44 -17.71
CA PRO A 240 -13.13 -1.13 -18.07
C PRO A 240 -11.69 -1.22 -18.63
N LEU A 241 -10.98 -2.29 -18.32
CA LEU A 241 -9.63 -2.58 -18.83
C LEU A 241 -9.60 -3.09 -20.28
N SER A 242 -10.75 -3.39 -20.90
CA SER A 242 -10.78 -3.87 -22.28
C SER A 242 -10.55 -2.77 -23.33
N SER A 243 -10.50 -1.51 -22.91
CA SER A 243 -10.28 -0.35 -23.76
C SER A 243 -9.23 0.55 -23.13
N ASP A 244 -8.11 0.78 -23.82
CA ASP A 244 -6.99 1.60 -23.34
C ASP A 244 -7.42 3.02 -22.91
N ILE A 245 -8.47 3.56 -23.52
CA ILE A 245 -9.00 4.90 -23.19
C ILE A 245 -9.79 4.86 -21.89
N VAL A 246 -10.62 3.82 -21.71
CA VAL A 246 -11.46 3.67 -20.51
C VAL A 246 -10.58 3.27 -19.33
N ASP A 247 -9.60 2.40 -19.55
CA ASP A 247 -8.58 2.03 -18.58
C ASP A 247 -7.86 3.26 -18.04
N LYS A 248 -7.17 4.03 -18.91
CA LYS A 248 -6.46 5.25 -18.49
C LYS A 248 -7.36 6.26 -17.81
N PHE A 249 -8.60 6.41 -18.28
CA PHE A 249 -9.55 7.33 -17.67
C PHE A 249 -10.00 6.88 -16.27
N VAL A 250 -10.37 5.61 -16.10
CA VAL A 250 -10.84 5.08 -14.82
C VAL A 250 -9.68 4.96 -13.83
N VAL A 251 -8.50 4.53 -14.27
CA VAL A 251 -7.27 4.50 -13.46
C VAL A 251 -6.88 5.90 -13.01
N GLY A 252 -6.86 6.88 -13.91
CA GLY A 252 -6.59 8.27 -13.53
C GLY A 252 -7.66 8.84 -12.59
N LEU A 253 -8.94 8.58 -12.85
CA LEU A 253 -10.03 9.06 -11.99
C LEU A 253 -9.96 8.47 -10.58
N VAL A 254 -9.77 7.15 -10.46
CA VAL A 254 -9.76 6.47 -9.16
C VAL A 254 -8.42 6.65 -8.46
N GLY A 255 -7.30 6.49 -9.15
CA GLY A 255 -5.94 6.63 -8.60
C GLY A 255 -5.59 8.07 -8.26
N ASP A 256 -5.55 8.94 -9.27
CA ASP A 256 -5.01 10.30 -9.13
C ASP A 256 -5.96 11.25 -8.41
N PHE A 257 -7.27 11.09 -8.63
CA PHE A 257 -8.26 12.03 -8.11
C PHE A 257 -8.96 11.53 -6.84
N VAL A 258 -9.37 10.26 -6.77
CA VAL A 258 -10.08 9.74 -5.59
C VAL A 258 -9.10 9.29 -4.51
N LEU A 259 -8.23 8.32 -4.80
CA LEU A 259 -7.33 7.73 -3.80
C LEU A 259 -6.30 8.74 -3.30
N ASN A 260 -5.65 9.49 -4.19
CA ASN A 260 -4.67 10.48 -3.78
C ASN A 260 -5.29 11.62 -2.93
N LYS A 261 -6.47 12.13 -3.31
CA LYS A 261 -7.15 13.18 -2.52
C LYS A 261 -7.64 12.65 -1.18
N ALA A 262 -8.21 11.44 -1.17
CA ALA A 262 -8.62 10.76 0.06
C ALA A 262 -7.43 10.50 0.98
N PHE A 263 -6.32 10.00 0.44
CA PHE A 263 -5.08 9.77 1.15
C PHE A 263 -4.55 11.05 1.81
N MET A 264 -4.44 12.14 1.05
CA MET A 264 -3.95 13.41 1.59
C MET A 264 -4.82 13.93 2.73
N LYS A 265 -6.15 13.86 2.58
CA LYS A 265 -7.08 14.27 3.63
C LYS A 265 -7.10 13.34 4.84
N MET A 266 -7.03 12.03 4.64
CA MET A 266 -6.98 11.06 5.73
C MET A 266 -5.66 11.10 6.51
N SER A 267 -4.58 11.54 5.86
CA SER A 267 -3.27 11.74 6.49
C SER A 267 -3.12 13.08 7.21
N SER A 268 -4.11 13.98 7.13
CA SER A 268 -4.00 15.28 7.79
C SER A 268 -4.09 15.13 9.31
N PRO A 269 -3.28 15.87 10.08
CA PRO A 269 -3.38 15.89 11.55
C PRO A 269 -4.80 16.19 12.04
N SER A 270 -5.46 17.16 11.39
CA SER A 270 -6.84 17.57 11.68
C SER A 270 -7.84 16.41 11.54
N PHE A 271 -7.68 15.55 10.54
CA PHE A 271 -8.53 14.38 10.35
C PHE A 271 -8.27 13.29 11.39
N ILE A 272 -7.00 12.93 11.61
CA ILE A 272 -6.63 11.85 12.55
C ILE A 272 -7.04 12.22 13.97
N ILE A 273 -6.67 13.41 14.44
CA ILE A 273 -6.94 13.84 15.81
C ILE A 273 -8.43 14.16 15.99
N GLY A 274 -8.98 15.03 15.14
CA GLY A 274 -10.33 15.54 15.30
C GLY A 274 -11.42 14.54 14.93
N THR A 275 -11.22 13.75 13.87
CA THR A 275 -12.26 12.85 13.33
C THR A 275 -12.07 11.41 13.80
N VAL A 276 -10.87 10.84 13.70
CA VAL A 276 -10.65 9.43 14.03
C VAL A 276 -10.56 9.24 15.54
N ILE A 277 -9.57 9.86 16.18
CA ILE A 277 -9.33 9.71 17.62
C ILE A 277 -10.45 10.38 18.42
N GLY A 278 -10.89 11.58 18.01
CA GLY A 278 -12.02 12.29 18.61
C GLY A 278 -13.30 11.45 18.67
N LYS A 279 -13.69 10.80 17.56
CA LYS A 279 -14.86 9.92 17.56
C LYS A 279 -14.66 8.67 18.39
N ILE A 280 -13.49 8.03 18.32
CA ILE A 280 -13.19 6.88 19.19
C ILE A 280 -13.36 7.27 20.66
N ALA A 281 -12.91 8.45 21.05
CA ALA A 281 -13.08 8.98 22.40
C ALA A 281 -14.56 9.24 22.74
N GLU A 282 -15.37 9.74 21.81
CA GLU A 282 -16.81 9.95 22.03
C GLU A 282 -17.57 8.63 22.18
N ILE A 283 -17.27 7.65 21.33
CA ILE A 283 -17.98 6.37 21.30
C ILE A 283 -17.56 5.47 22.46
N SER A 284 -16.31 5.59 22.93
CA SER A 284 -15.81 4.83 24.07
C SER A 284 -16.29 5.39 25.41
N THR A 285 -17.19 6.38 25.43
CA THR A 285 -17.80 6.88 26.66
C THR A 285 -18.68 5.80 27.28
N VAL A 286 -18.23 5.25 28.41
CA VAL A 286 -18.96 4.22 29.15
C VAL A 286 -19.66 4.87 30.34
N GLU A 287 -20.94 4.60 30.55
CA GLU A 287 -21.63 5.04 31.76
C GLU A 287 -21.07 4.30 33.01
N PRO A 288 -20.83 5.00 34.13
CA PRO A 288 -20.33 4.38 35.35
C PRO A 288 -21.40 3.47 35.98
N LYS A 289 -21.05 2.20 36.26
CA LYS A 289 -21.95 1.29 36.99
C LYS A 289 -22.09 1.74 38.46
N PRO A 290 -23.29 1.59 39.08
CA PRO A 290 -23.49 1.96 40.47
C PRO A 290 -22.59 1.14 41.41
N GLN A 291 -21.64 1.81 42.07
CA GLN A 291 -20.68 1.17 42.96
C GLN A 291 -21.37 0.64 44.24
N THR A 292 -21.30 -0.67 44.47
CA THR A 292 -21.62 -1.28 45.76
C THR A 292 -20.42 -1.08 46.70
N LYS A 293 -20.64 -0.47 47.86
CA LYS A 293 -19.59 -0.18 48.84
C LYS A 293 -18.99 -1.49 49.39
N SER A 294 -17.82 -1.88 48.90
CA SER A 294 -17.06 -3.03 49.44
C SER A 294 -16.06 -2.61 50.52
N SER A 295 -15.81 -3.51 51.47
CA SER A 295 -15.01 -3.24 52.67
C SER A 295 -13.50 -3.20 52.38
N LEU A 296 -12.73 -2.50 53.24
CA LEU A 296 -11.27 -2.37 53.14
C LEU A 296 -10.51 -3.72 53.16
N VAL A 297 -11.08 -4.74 53.81
CA VAL A 297 -10.51 -6.10 53.89
C VAL A 297 -10.80 -6.90 52.61
N GLU A 298 -11.94 -6.65 51.96
CA GLU A 298 -12.22 -7.16 50.61
C GLU A 298 -11.38 -6.45 49.56
N LYS A 299 -11.09 -5.15 49.74
CA LYS A 299 -10.13 -4.42 48.91
C LYS A 299 -8.73 -5.01 49.02
N ALA A 300 -8.25 -5.38 50.22
CA ALA A 300 -6.92 -5.99 50.38
C ALA A 300 -6.85 -7.44 49.87
N LYS A 301 -7.92 -8.24 50.01
CA LYS A 301 -8.02 -9.57 49.39
C LYS A 301 -8.19 -9.50 47.87
N SER A 302 -8.90 -8.50 47.37
CA SER A 302 -8.95 -8.22 45.93
C SER A 302 -7.60 -7.71 45.43
N THR A 303 -6.84 -6.95 46.23
CA THR A 303 -5.49 -6.41 45.92
C THR A 303 -4.44 -7.49 45.63
N TYR A 304 -4.52 -8.65 46.29
CA TYR A 304 -3.64 -9.80 45.97
C TYR A 304 -4.20 -10.68 44.83
N ALA A 305 -5.48 -10.56 44.51
CA ALA A 305 -6.15 -11.27 43.44
C ALA A 305 -6.31 -10.43 42.15
N SER A 306 -5.87 -9.16 42.13
CA SER A 306 -6.17 -8.13 41.12
C SER A 306 -5.05 -7.86 40.13
N ILE A 307 -4.05 -8.74 40.02
CA ILE A 307 -2.99 -8.63 39.01
C ILE A 307 -3.52 -8.91 37.58
N PHE A 308 -4.83 -9.17 37.41
CA PHE A 308 -5.32 -9.70 36.16
C PHE A 308 -6.79 -9.37 35.91
N SER A 309 -7.12 -8.38 35.07
CA SER A 309 -8.53 -8.07 34.75
C SER A 309 -9.20 -9.18 33.91
N LEU A 310 -8.48 -9.87 33.02
CA LEU A 310 -9.03 -10.97 32.20
C LEU A 310 -9.15 -12.33 32.93
N ALA A 311 -8.17 -12.73 33.74
CA ALA A 311 -8.23 -13.88 34.62
C ALA A 311 -9.09 -13.61 35.86
N GLN A 312 -9.25 -12.37 36.32
CA GLN A 312 -10.33 -12.04 37.26
C GLN A 312 -11.68 -12.12 36.59
N VAL A 313 -11.88 -11.61 35.37
CA VAL A 313 -13.14 -11.85 34.64
C VAL A 313 -13.36 -13.35 34.50
N ALA A 314 -12.35 -14.14 34.14
CA ALA A 314 -12.45 -15.59 34.06
C ALA A 314 -12.62 -16.31 35.42
N MET A 315 -12.15 -15.74 36.53
CA MET A 315 -12.35 -16.29 37.89
C MET A 315 -13.68 -15.84 38.52
N VAL A 316 -14.14 -14.62 38.24
CA VAL A 316 -15.42 -14.04 38.69
C VAL A 316 -16.57 -14.63 37.86
N LYS A 317 -16.32 -14.90 36.58
CA LYS A 317 -17.21 -15.60 35.65
C LYS A 317 -16.79 -17.05 35.43
N LYS A 318 -16.12 -17.66 36.42
CA LYS A 318 -15.58 -19.02 36.35
C LYS A 318 -16.60 -20.03 35.86
N GLU A 319 -17.85 -19.92 36.29
CA GLU A 319 -18.92 -20.81 35.84
C GLU A 319 -19.25 -20.62 34.35
N GLU A 320 -19.24 -19.38 33.84
CA GLU A 320 -19.47 -19.08 32.42
C GLU A 320 -18.28 -19.50 31.54
N VAL A 321 -17.04 -19.30 32.01
CA VAL A 321 -15.82 -19.72 31.28
C VAL A 321 -15.60 -21.22 31.33
N MET A 322 -16.04 -21.91 32.37
CA MET A 322 -15.95 -23.37 32.43
C MET A 322 -17.04 -24.06 31.61
N ALA A 323 -18.16 -23.37 31.35
CA ALA A 323 -19.28 -23.83 30.56
C ALA A 323 -19.09 -23.63 29.03
N THR A 324 -18.08 -22.87 28.59
CA THR A 324 -17.75 -22.78 27.16
C THR A 324 -17.06 -24.05 26.67
N ASP A 325 -17.48 -24.52 25.49
CA ASP A 325 -16.86 -25.65 24.81
C ASP A 325 -15.42 -25.32 24.42
N GLU A 326 -14.55 -26.33 24.45
CA GLU A 326 -13.17 -26.20 23.98
C GLU A 326 -13.18 -26.06 22.46
N ASN A 327 -13.12 -24.83 21.98
CA ASN A 327 -12.87 -24.54 20.58
C ASN A 327 -11.39 -24.21 20.39
N THR A 328 -10.76 -24.84 19.40
CA THR A 328 -9.38 -24.55 18.95
C THR A 328 -9.37 -23.31 18.06
N ALA A 329 -10.06 -22.25 18.46
CA ALA A 329 -10.01 -20.97 17.76
C ALA A 329 -8.55 -20.48 17.75
N GLY A 330 -8.04 -20.10 16.57
CA GLY A 330 -6.64 -19.70 16.39
C GLY A 330 -6.30 -18.35 17.03
N TRP A 331 -7.31 -17.58 17.46
CA TRP A 331 -7.13 -16.27 18.06
C TRP A 331 -6.81 -16.38 19.57
N SER A 332 -5.84 -15.61 20.05
CA SER A 332 -5.37 -15.63 21.43
C SER A 332 -5.43 -14.24 22.04
N VAL A 333 -6.34 -14.04 23.00
CA VAL A 333 -6.48 -12.75 23.70
C VAL A 333 -5.17 -12.33 24.36
N PHE A 334 -4.42 -13.29 24.89
CA PHE A 334 -3.17 -13.03 25.59
C PHE A 334 -2.07 -12.52 24.67
N ASN A 335 -2.06 -12.95 23.41
CA ASN A 335 -1.08 -12.50 22.41
C ASN A 335 -1.57 -11.32 21.58
N SER A 336 -2.72 -10.71 21.94
CA SER A 336 -3.28 -9.60 21.19
C SER A 336 -2.36 -8.37 21.24
N PRO A 337 -1.95 -7.83 20.07
CA PRO A 337 -1.23 -6.57 19.92
C PRO A 337 -1.90 -5.37 20.59
N VAL A 338 -3.21 -5.42 20.83
CA VAL A 338 -3.96 -4.35 21.49
C VAL A 338 -3.35 -4.00 22.86
N PHE A 339 -2.85 -5.00 23.61
CA PHE A 339 -2.19 -4.76 24.89
C PHE A 339 -0.84 -4.05 24.72
N ALA A 340 -0.09 -4.38 23.67
CA ALA A 340 1.19 -3.74 23.37
C ALA A 340 0.99 -2.30 22.83
N LEU A 341 -0.06 -2.08 22.03
CA LEU A 341 -0.51 -0.74 21.63
C LEU A 341 -0.87 0.08 22.87
N PHE A 342 -1.66 -0.48 23.77
CA PHE A 342 -2.03 0.19 25.02
C PHE A 342 -0.80 0.56 25.87
N ASN A 343 0.17 -0.35 25.99
CA ASN A 343 1.44 -0.05 26.64
C ASN A 343 2.20 1.11 25.96
N SER A 344 2.09 1.26 24.64
CA SER A 344 2.72 2.36 23.88
C SER A 344 2.07 3.73 24.14
N PHE A 345 0.77 3.75 24.47
CA PHE A 345 0.06 4.95 24.93
C PHE A 345 0.36 5.27 26.40
N ALA A 346 0.24 4.27 27.29
CA ALA A 346 0.34 4.47 28.73
C ALA A 346 1.78 4.44 29.28
N ALA A 347 2.75 4.04 28.46
CA ALA A 347 4.17 3.85 28.81
C ALA A 347 4.40 2.95 30.05
N LEU A 348 3.55 1.93 30.25
CA LEU A 348 3.55 1.08 31.44
C LEU A 348 4.89 0.37 31.67
N GLN A 349 5.57 -0.07 30.61
CA GLN A 349 6.88 -0.71 30.72
C GLN A 349 7.94 0.22 31.33
N LYS A 350 7.91 1.52 31.02
CA LYS A 350 8.86 2.50 31.57
C LYS A 350 8.47 2.90 33.00
N ARG A 351 7.16 3.05 33.26
CA ARG A 351 6.63 3.56 34.54
C ARG A 351 6.53 2.50 35.63
N LEU A 352 6.06 1.30 35.27
CA LEU A 352 5.82 0.19 36.20
C LEU A 352 6.44 -1.11 35.65
N PRO A 353 7.78 -1.17 35.52
CA PRO A 353 8.46 -2.33 34.93
C PRO A 353 8.16 -3.63 35.69
N PHE A 354 8.06 -3.57 37.02
CA PHE A 354 7.72 -4.75 37.83
C PHE A 354 6.31 -5.27 37.53
N VAL A 355 5.32 -4.38 37.44
CA VAL A 355 3.93 -4.76 37.11
C VAL A 355 3.87 -5.32 35.69
N PHE A 356 4.55 -4.67 34.75
CA PHE A 356 4.63 -5.12 33.36
C PHE A 356 5.22 -6.54 33.25
N HIS A 357 6.36 -6.80 33.92
CA HIS A 357 6.97 -8.13 33.93
C HIS A 357 6.15 -9.17 34.71
N ALA A 358 5.46 -8.77 35.79
CA ALA A 358 4.55 -9.64 36.51
C ALA A 358 3.36 -10.06 35.64
N ILE A 359 2.77 -9.13 34.87
CA ILE A 359 1.71 -9.42 33.88
C ILE A 359 2.23 -10.42 32.85
N GLY A 360 3.43 -10.19 32.29
CA GLY A 360 4.05 -11.11 31.35
C GLY A 360 4.26 -12.52 31.92
N MET A 361 4.69 -12.61 33.19
CA MET A 361 4.86 -13.90 33.87
C MET A 361 3.51 -14.63 34.04
N VAL A 362 2.47 -13.94 34.51
CA VAL A 362 1.16 -14.57 34.68
C VAL A 362 0.55 -14.96 33.34
N GLN A 363 0.76 -14.16 32.29
CA GLN A 363 0.39 -14.50 30.93
C GLN A 363 1.04 -15.82 30.49
N THR A 364 2.36 -15.98 30.68
CA THR A 364 3.07 -17.23 30.35
C THR A 364 2.53 -18.41 31.17
N ILE A 365 2.23 -18.21 32.45
CA ILE A 365 1.64 -19.26 33.31
C ILE A 365 0.27 -19.68 32.79
N ILE A 366 -0.62 -18.74 32.46
CA ILE A 366 -1.96 -19.06 31.95
C ILE A 366 -1.88 -19.74 30.59
N GLN A 367 -0.97 -19.31 29.72
CA GLN A 367 -0.73 -19.96 28.42
C GLN A 367 -0.19 -21.38 28.55
N SER A 368 0.52 -21.70 29.64
CA SER A 368 0.97 -23.07 29.91
C SER A 368 -0.19 -24.02 30.30
N LEU A 369 -1.35 -23.47 30.66
CA LEU A 369 -2.55 -24.22 31.06
C LEU A 369 -3.52 -24.38 29.87
N GLY A 370 -3.12 -25.15 28.85
CA GLY A 370 -3.79 -25.25 27.54
C GLY A 370 -5.34 -25.29 27.56
N PRO A 371 -6.00 -26.18 28.32
CA PRO A 371 -7.47 -26.25 28.37
C PRO A 371 -8.14 -25.00 28.98
N LEU A 372 -7.46 -24.34 29.93
CA LEU A 372 -7.95 -23.10 30.50
C LEU A 372 -7.75 -21.94 29.51
N THR A 373 -6.62 -21.93 28.78
CA THR A 373 -6.33 -20.93 27.75
C THR A 373 -7.38 -20.97 26.63
N SER A 374 -7.74 -22.16 26.12
CA SER A 374 -8.73 -22.30 25.05
C SER A 374 -10.12 -21.82 25.47
N LYS A 375 -10.54 -22.13 26.71
CA LYS A 375 -11.80 -21.65 27.28
C LYS A 375 -11.83 -20.14 27.47
N ILE A 376 -10.74 -19.55 27.96
CA ILE A 376 -10.62 -18.09 28.10
C ILE A 376 -10.65 -17.41 26.72
N ASN A 377 -9.93 -17.94 25.74
CA ASN A 377 -9.93 -17.40 24.38
C ASN A 377 -11.33 -17.45 23.76
N THR A 378 -12.04 -18.58 23.88
CA THR A 378 -13.41 -18.75 23.36
C THR A 378 -14.40 -17.80 24.05
N TYR A 379 -14.28 -17.63 25.36
CA TYR A 379 -15.10 -16.67 26.10
C TYR A 379 -14.81 -15.24 25.68
N ALA A 380 -13.52 -14.86 25.61
CA ALA A 380 -13.10 -13.51 25.25
C ALA A 380 -13.49 -13.16 23.81
N SER A 381 -13.29 -14.08 22.85
CA SER A 381 -13.69 -13.88 21.44
C SER A 381 -15.20 -13.70 21.35
N SER A 382 -15.98 -14.58 21.97
CA SER A 382 -17.44 -14.50 21.97
C SER A 382 -17.95 -13.21 22.63
N TYR A 383 -17.33 -12.80 23.73
CA TYR A 383 -17.68 -11.57 24.44
C TYR A 383 -17.36 -10.32 23.62
N LEU A 384 -16.18 -10.26 23.00
CA LEU A 384 -15.76 -9.15 22.16
C LEU A 384 -16.61 -9.07 20.90
N LEU A 385 -16.84 -10.18 20.21
CA LEU A 385 -17.72 -10.22 19.03
C LEU A 385 -19.15 -9.82 19.38
N LYS A 386 -19.68 -10.26 20.53
CA LYS A 386 -21.00 -9.84 21.00
C LYS A 386 -21.03 -8.34 21.29
N THR A 387 -20.00 -7.81 21.95
CA THR A 387 -19.90 -6.38 22.28
C THR A 387 -19.79 -5.51 21.02
N VAL A 388 -19.00 -5.95 20.03
CA VAL A 388 -18.84 -5.28 18.74
C VAL A 388 -20.13 -5.34 17.94
N SER A 389 -20.76 -6.52 17.83
CA SER A 389 -22.04 -6.68 17.10
C SER A 389 -23.20 -5.90 17.74
N SER A 390 -23.15 -5.66 19.04
CA SER A 390 -24.13 -4.84 19.78
C SER A 390 -23.69 -3.37 19.90
N SER A 391 -22.59 -2.98 19.25
CA SER A 391 -22.10 -1.61 19.29
C SER A 391 -22.96 -0.71 18.42
N PRO A 392 -23.30 0.51 18.89
CA PRO A 392 -23.99 1.51 18.06
C PRO A 392 -23.21 1.84 16.78
N LEU A 393 -21.89 1.61 16.75
CA LEU A 393 -21.06 1.82 15.57
C LEU A 393 -21.46 1.02 14.33
N LEU A 394 -22.03 -0.16 14.53
CA LEU A 394 -22.48 -1.04 13.45
C LEU A 394 -23.98 -0.91 13.19
N GLU A 395 -24.64 0.08 13.80
CA GLU A 395 -26.01 0.44 13.44
C GLU A 395 -26.03 1.22 12.12
N ASP A 396 -27.03 0.93 11.27
CA ASP A 396 -27.20 1.53 9.93
C ASP A 396 -27.07 3.06 9.96
N ARG A 397 -27.72 3.69 10.94
CA ARG A 397 -27.76 5.14 11.09
C ARG A 397 -26.39 5.74 11.39
N ASP A 398 -25.59 5.10 12.23
CA ASP A 398 -24.29 5.61 12.66
C ASP A 398 -23.22 5.34 11.59
N MET A 399 -23.29 4.20 10.91
CA MET A 399 -22.46 3.94 9.72
C MET A 399 -22.76 4.96 8.62
N ALA A 400 -24.04 5.24 8.32
CA ALA A 400 -24.43 6.27 7.38
C ALA A 400 -23.96 7.67 7.82
N ALA A 401 -24.09 8.01 9.10
CA ALA A 401 -23.60 9.29 9.63
C ALA A 401 -22.07 9.41 9.52
N ASN A 402 -21.32 8.34 9.75
CA ASN A 402 -19.87 8.31 9.59
C ASN A 402 -19.46 8.49 8.13
N LEU A 403 -20.12 7.77 7.20
CA LEU A 403 -19.87 7.92 5.78
C LEU A 403 -20.24 9.32 5.26
N LYS A 404 -21.33 9.91 5.75
CA LYS A 404 -21.71 11.28 5.45
C LYS A 404 -20.64 12.28 5.89
N ASN A 405 -20.14 12.14 7.11
CA ASN A 405 -19.08 13.00 7.62
C ASN A 405 -17.81 12.88 6.75
N LEU A 406 -17.42 11.65 6.38
CA LEU A 406 -16.30 11.41 5.46
C LEU A 406 -16.55 12.08 4.09
N ARG A 407 -17.75 11.93 3.52
CA ARG A 407 -18.14 12.56 2.25
C ARG A 407 -17.99 14.08 2.31
N CYS A 408 -18.51 14.69 3.38
CA CYS A 408 -18.41 16.14 3.58
C CYS A 408 -16.94 16.58 3.70
N ILE A 409 -16.11 15.87 4.48
CA ILE A 409 -14.68 16.20 4.64
C ILE A 409 -13.90 16.11 3.31
N LEU A 410 -14.21 15.10 2.48
CA LEU A 410 -13.48 14.85 1.23
C LEU A 410 -13.89 15.76 0.08
N PHE A 411 -15.18 16.12 0.01
CA PHE A 411 -15.77 16.71 -1.20
C PHE A 411 -16.47 18.05 -1.00
N GLU A 412 -16.87 18.39 0.22
CA GLU A 412 -17.49 19.68 0.51
C GLU A 412 -16.42 20.60 1.11
N GLU A 413 -16.13 21.72 0.44
CA GLU A 413 -15.37 22.80 1.07
C GLU A 413 -16.22 23.32 2.23
N GLN A 414 -15.95 22.83 3.44
CA GLN A 414 -16.46 23.52 4.61
C GLN A 414 -15.79 24.90 4.61
N GLU A 415 -16.58 25.95 4.40
CA GLU A 415 -16.28 27.22 5.07
C GLU A 415 -16.12 26.85 6.54
N GLU A 416 -14.88 26.76 7.01
CA GLU A 416 -14.57 26.49 8.40
C GLU A 416 -15.41 27.45 9.23
N LYS A 417 -16.49 26.94 9.83
CA LYS A 417 -17.05 27.64 10.98
C LYS A 417 -15.92 27.63 12.01
N PRO A 418 -15.54 28.78 12.57
CA PRO A 418 -14.46 28.88 13.54
C PRO A 418 -14.95 28.29 14.88
N GLY A 419 -15.20 26.99 14.91
CA GLY A 419 -15.13 26.21 16.13
C GLY A 419 -13.66 25.85 16.31
N PRO A 420 -13.09 25.99 17.52
CA PRO A 420 -11.73 25.54 17.73
C PRO A 420 -11.64 24.05 17.34
N PRO A 421 -10.61 23.62 16.60
CA PRO A 421 -10.34 22.20 16.46
C PRO A 421 -10.29 21.61 17.88
N LEU A 422 -10.95 20.47 18.10
CA LEU A 422 -10.86 19.72 19.36
C LEU A 422 -9.38 19.67 19.74
N SER A 423 -9.02 20.34 20.83
CA SER A 423 -7.62 20.44 21.20
C SER A 423 -7.12 19.03 21.52
N THR A 424 -5.88 18.74 21.16
CA THR A 424 -5.22 17.46 21.49
C THR A 424 -5.35 17.12 22.97
N GLN A 425 -5.39 18.16 23.80
CA GLN A 425 -5.65 18.07 25.22
C GLN A 425 -7.07 17.57 25.52
N GLU A 426 -8.13 18.19 24.98
CA GLU A 426 -9.53 17.75 25.15
C GLU A 426 -9.75 16.28 24.76
N VAL A 427 -9.16 15.84 23.65
CA VAL A 427 -9.26 14.44 23.19
C VAL A 427 -8.53 13.50 24.16
N ALA A 428 -7.35 13.90 24.64
CA ALA A 428 -6.60 13.16 25.64
C ALA A 428 -7.36 13.01 26.96
N GLU A 429 -8.02 14.06 27.46
CA GLU A 429 -8.80 13.97 28.71
C GLU A 429 -10.00 13.04 28.56
N LYS A 430 -10.70 13.10 27.41
CA LYS A 430 -11.80 12.17 27.12
C LYS A 430 -11.33 10.72 27.07
N LEU A 431 -10.20 10.43 26.43
CA LEU A 431 -9.65 9.08 26.39
C LEU A 431 -9.22 8.58 27.78
N TYR A 432 -8.58 9.45 28.56
CA TYR A 432 -8.15 9.13 29.91
C TYR A 432 -9.35 8.85 30.84
N THR A 433 -10.39 9.68 30.80
CA THR A 433 -11.61 9.49 31.60
C THR A 433 -12.37 8.23 31.21
N ASN A 434 -12.45 7.91 29.91
CA ASN A 434 -13.02 6.64 29.46
C ASN A 434 -12.23 5.45 29.98
N PHE A 435 -10.90 5.53 29.92
CA PHE A 435 -10.02 4.49 30.45
C PHE A 435 -10.24 4.26 31.96
N GLN A 436 -10.27 5.34 32.76
CA GLN A 436 -10.57 5.27 34.18
C GLN A 436 -11.94 4.62 34.43
N THR A 437 -12.95 4.97 33.63
CA THR A 437 -14.31 4.44 33.77
C THR A 437 -14.36 2.94 33.43
N ILE A 438 -13.69 2.50 32.36
CA ILE A 438 -13.57 1.09 31.99
C ILE A 438 -12.89 0.30 33.11
N LEU A 439 -11.78 0.79 33.66
CA LEU A 439 -11.10 0.16 34.80
C LEU A 439 -12.04 0.03 36.00
N SER A 440 -12.74 1.11 36.35
CA SER A 440 -13.66 1.13 37.49
C SER A 440 -14.82 0.13 37.32
N ASN A 441 -15.34 0.01 36.09
CA ASN A 441 -16.40 -0.93 35.74
C ASN A 441 -15.93 -2.41 35.76
N LEU A 442 -14.63 -2.63 35.59
CA LEU A 442 -13.97 -3.94 35.77
C LEU A 442 -13.57 -4.21 37.22
N GLY A 443 -13.86 -3.29 38.16
CA GLY A 443 -13.51 -3.43 39.57
C GLY A 443 -12.04 -3.12 39.88
N ALA A 444 -11.30 -2.56 38.93
CA ALA A 444 -9.92 -2.12 39.09
C ALA A 444 -9.87 -0.62 39.44
N SER A 445 -8.99 -0.25 40.37
CA SER A 445 -8.72 1.15 40.68
C SER A 445 -7.70 1.74 39.71
N SER A 446 -7.89 2.97 39.24
CA SER A 446 -6.87 3.72 38.49
C SER A 446 -5.57 3.89 39.30
N SER A 447 -5.67 3.87 40.64
CA SER A 447 -4.54 3.95 41.56
C SER A 447 -3.55 2.77 41.49
N PHE A 448 -3.87 1.70 40.74
CA PHE A 448 -2.92 0.61 40.46
C PHE A 448 -1.90 0.99 39.38
N PHE A 449 -2.19 2.03 38.59
CA PHE A 449 -1.36 2.48 37.47
C PHE A 449 -0.68 3.84 37.75
N THR A 450 -0.70 4.29 39.00
CA THR A 450 -0.08 5.53 39.50
C THR A 450 1.12 5.17 40.38
N TYR A 451 2.26 5.84 40.21
CA TYR A 451 3.37 5.77 41.15
C TYR A 451 3.10 6.63 42.40
N ASP A 452 3.79 6.34 43.51
CA ASP A 452 3.67 7.11 44.75
C ASP A 452 4.26 8.52 44.53
N GLY A 453 3.40 9.53 44.41
CA GLY A 453 3.76 10.91 44.11
C GLY A 453 3.50 11.39 42.67
N GLU A 454 2.97 10.54 41.79
CA GLU A 454 2.60 10.89 40.42
C GLU A 454 1.18 11.49 40.39
N THR A 455 1.00 12.65 39.75
CA THR A 455 -0.33 13.31 39.68
C THR A 455 -1.16 12.76 38.52
N GLU A 456 -2.49 12.88 38.60
CA GLU A 456 -3.38 12.53 37.47
C GLU A 456 -3.06 13.36 36.21
N GLU A 457 -2.52 14.57 36.40
CA GLU A 457 -2.09 15.47 35.33
C GLU A 457 -0.89 14.90 34.54
N GLU A 458 0.06 14.23 35.20
CA GLU A 458 1.21 13.57 34.56
C GLU A 458 0.77 12.35 33.73
N LEU A 459 -0.24 11.62 34.22
CA LEU A 459 -0.88 10.52 33.50
C LEU A 459 -1.61 11.01 32.23
N GLN A 460 -2.38 12.07 32.37
CA GLN A 460 -3.07 12.72 31.26
C GLN A 460 -2.06 13.28 30.24
N ALA A 461 -0.94 13.84 30.69
CA ALA A 461 0.13 14.31 29.83
C ALA A 461 0.74 13.19 28.98
N ASN A 462 0.74 11.93 29.43
CA ASN A 462 1.19 10.80 28.61
C ASN A 462 0.24 10.48 27.45
N PHE A 463 -1.08 10.54 27.68
CA PHE A 463 -2.07 10.41 26.62
C PHE A 463 -1.95 11.58 25.64
N ALA A 464 -1.80 12.80 26.13
CA ALA A 464 -1.55 13.97 25.29
C ALA A 464 -0.27 13.80 24.46
N ASN A 465 0.85 13.42 25.08
CA ASN A 465 2.13 13.15 24.41
C ASN A 465 2.06 12.03 23.36
N ALA A 466 1.11 11.11 23.48
CA ALA A 466 0.89 10.08 22.48
C ALA A 466 0.08 10.58 21.28
N ILE A 467 -0.85 11.50 21.51
CA ILE A 467 -1.70 12.09 20.45
C ILE A 467 -0.97 13.23 19.72
N THR A 468 -0.12 14.01 20.42
CA THR A 468 0.72 15.05 19.80
C THR A 468 1.68 14.50 18.74
N ARG A 469 1.90 13.17 18.71
CA ARG A 469 2.67 12.50 17.64
C ARG A 469 2.00 12.59 16.27
N PHE A 470 0.69 12.77 16.23
CA PHE A 470 -0.08 12.95 14.99
C PHE A 470 -0.18 14.41 14.55
N GLU A 471 0.28 15.36 15.38
CA GLU A 471 0.33 16.78 15.04
C GLU A 471 1.43 17.08 14.02
N SER A 472 1.28 18.20 13.31
CA SER A 472 2.27 18.69 12.36
C SER A 472 3.56 19.11 13.11
N GLN A 473 4.62 18.30 12.98
CA GLN A 473 5.97 18.69 13.44
C GLN A 473 6.78 19.34 12.31
N GLU A 474 7.40 20.49 12.57
CA GLU A 474 8.15 21.27 11.57
C GLU A 474 9.19 20.45 10.78
N ALA A 475 9.82 19.46 11.41
CA ALA A 475 10.83 18.60 10.77
C ALA A 475 10.27 17.60 9.74
N CYS A 476 8.96 17.35 9.72
CA CYS A 476 8.31 16.29 8.93
C CYS A 476 7.27 16.79 7.92
N ASN A 477 7.13 18.11 7.75
CA ASN A 477 6.05 18.70 6.99
C ASN A 477 6.56 19.64 5.90
N ASP A 478 6.05 19.45 4.68
CA ASP A 478 6.26 20.41 3.59
C ASP A 478 5.24 21.58 3.65
N LEU A 479 4.11 21.39 4.37
CA LEU A 479 3.00 22.34 4.56
C LEU A 479 2.36 22.18 5.96
N ASN A 480 1.72 23.23 6.49
CA ASN A 480 1.15 23.26 7.86
C ASN A 480 0.13 22.13 8.20
N ASP A 481 -0.46 21.46 7.20
CA ASP A 481 -1.49 20.40 7.37
C ASP A 481 -1.13 19.07 6.67
N SER A 482 0.16 18.85 6.34
CA SER A 482 0.63 17.59 5.75
C SER A 482 1.75 16.97 6.58
N SER A 483 1.54 15.77 7.11
CA SER A 483 2.56 15.01 7.85
C SER A 483 2.99 13.77 7.07
N LYS A 484 4.27 13.69 6.67
CA LYS A 484 4.82 12.50 5.98
C LYS A 484 4.75 11.23 6.85
N LEU A 485 4.79 11.38 8.17
CA LEU A 485 4.63 10.26 9.11
C LEU A 485 3.19 9.76 9.14
N ASN A 486 2.20 10.66 9.16
CA ASN A 486 0.79 10.27 9.06
C ASN A 486 0.50 9.62 7.70
N GLN A 487 1.12 10.12 6.62
CA GLN A 487 1.07 9.48 5.30
C GLN A 487 1.60 8.05 5.34
N LEU A 488 2.70 7.78 6.05
CA LEU A 488 3.22 6.42 6.25
C LEU A 488 2.23 5.52 7.02
N LEU A 489 1.55 6.05 8.03
CA LEU A 489 0.53 5.29 8.75
C LEU A 489 -0.65 4.92 7.83
N ILE A 490 -1.21 5.92 7.14
CA ILE A 490 -2.38 5.71 6.29
C ILE A 490 -2.05 4.78 5.11
N ILE A 491 -0.86 4.87 4.51
CA ILE A 491 -0.49 3.97 3.40
C ILE A 491 -0.33 2.53 3.88
N ARG A 492 0.24 2.31 5.08
CA ARG A 492 0.34 0.97 5.67
C ARG A 492 -1.01 0.36 5.99
N LEU A 493 -1.94 1.17 6.50
CA LEU A 493 -3.31 0.73 6.72
C LEU A 493 -4.02 0.42 5.39
N LEU A 494 -3.79 1.21 4.35
CA LEU A 494 -4.33 0.94 3.02
C LEU A 494 -3.79 -0.36 2.43
N ASP A 495 -2.47 -0.56 2.48
CA ASP A 495 -1.81 -1.78 2.00
C ASP A 495 -2.31 -3.02 2.73
N PHE A 496 -2.45 -2.92 4.04
CA PHE A 496 -3.02 -3.98 4.87
C PHE A 496 -4.46 -4.31 4.43
N LEU A 497 -5.32 -3.29 4.32
CA LEU A 497 -6.71 -3.48 3.91
C LEU A 497 -6.79 -4.07 2.50
N VAL A 498 -6.00 -3.57 1.55
CA VAL A 498 -5.97 -4.10 0.18
C VAL A 498 -5.46 -5.53 0.16
N GLY A 499 -4.35 -5.83 0.84
CA GLY A 499 -3.79 -7.18 0.90
C GLY A 499 -4.74 -8.19 1.54
N ARG A 500 -5.55 -7.74 2.51
CA ARG A 500 -6.57 -8.59 3.16
C ARG A 500 -7.80 -8.80 2.29
N LEU A 501 -8.31 -7.74 1.65
CA LEU A 501 -9.49 -7.81 0.79
C LEU A 501 -9.19 -8.53 -0.53
N TYR A 502 -7.99 -8.34 -1.07
CA TYR A 502 -7.51 -8.87 -2.34
C TYR A 502 -6.19 -9.64 -2.14
N PRO A 503 -6.23 -10.82 -1.48
CA PRO A 503 -5.04 -11.65 -1.28
C PRO A 503 -4.38 -12.06 -2.62
N GLU A 504 -5.16 -12.18 -3.70
CA GLU A 504 -4.67 -12.41 -5.07
C GLU A 504 -3.74 -11.29 -5.58
N LEU A 505 -3.84 -10.10 -5.01
CA LEU A 505 -2.95 -8.98 -5.28
C LEU A 505 -1.74 -9.00 -4.37
N SER A 506 -1.75 -9.69 -3.23
CA SER A 506 -0.65 -9.67 -2.28
C SER A 506 0.65 -10.23 -2.86
N ASP A 507 0.57 -11.29 -3.69
CA ASP A 507 1.75 -11.85 -4.34
C ASP A 507 2.31 -10.90 -5.43
N LYS A 508 1.43 -10.09 -6.06
CA LYS A 508 1.79 -9.12 -7.11
C LYS A 508 2.20 -7.75 -6.56
N LEU A 509 1.60 -7.30 -5.46
CA LEU A 509 1.90 -6.07 -4.72
C LEU A 509 3.11 -6.24 -3.81
N ARG A 510 3.42 -7.46 -3.33
CA ARG A 510 4.73 -7.76 -2.72
C ARG A 510 5.85 -7.46 -3.69
N CYS A 511 5.71 -7.74 -4.99
CA CYS A 511 6.71 -7.33 -5.99
C CYS A 511 6.88 -5.79 -6.10
N ILE A 512 5.88 -5.00 -5.68
CA ILE A 512 5.89 -3.54 -5.73
C ILE A 512 6.34 -2.92 -4.38
N ASN A 513 5.97 -3.52 -3.24
CA ASN A 513 6.22 -3.00 -1.89
C ASN A 513 7.33 -3.70 -1.11
N SER A 514 7.86 -4.84 -1.56
CA SER A 514 8.91 -5.55 -0.82
C SER A 514 10.32 -5.12 -1.25
N ARG A 515 10.91 -4.24 -0.43
CA ARG A 515 12.29 -4.43 0.05
C ARG A 515 12.34 -5.20 1.37
N ASN A 516 11.28 -5.94 1.72
CA ASN A 516 11.48 -7.09 2.59
C ASN A 516 12.26 -8.11 1.77
N ILE A 517 13.45 -8.46 2.24
CA ILE A 517 14.35 -9.47 1.65
C ILE A 517 13.59 -10.80 1.63
N ASN A 518 12.77 -10.98 0.60
CA ASN A 518 12.16 -12.25 0.28
C ASN A 518 13.19 -12.97 -0.59
N TYR A 519 13.83 -13.97 -0.01
CA TYR A 519 14.71 -14.85 -0.75
C TYR A 519 13.88 -15.51 -1.86
N MET A 520 14.23 -15.31 -3.14
CA MET A 520 13.68 -16.18 -4.20
C MET A 520 14.01 -17.62 -3.82
N SER A 521 13.00 -18.47 -3.84
CA SER A 521 13.19 -19.91 -3.74
C SER A 521 14.03 -20.43 -4.90
N VAL A 522 14.65 -21.59 -4.72
CA VAL A 522 15.44 -22.25 -5.79
C VAL A 522 14.58 -22.52 -7.03
N GLU A 523 13.29 -22.82 -6.84
CA GLU A 523 12.34 -23.06 -7.93
C GLU A 523 12.08 -21.79 -8.75
N GLU A 524 11.92 -20.64 -8.10
CA GLU A 524 11.78 -19.35 -8.78
C GLU A 524 13.04 -18.98 -9.57
N ILE A 525 14.23 -19.28 -9.03
CA ILE A 525 15.50 -19.07 -9.74
C ILE A 525 15.55 -19.95 -11.00
N VAL A 526 15.17 -21.23 -10.90
CA VAL A 526 15.15 -22.14 -12.06
C VAL A 526 14.13 -21.66 -13.11
N ASN A 527 12.97 -21.19 -12.69
CA ASN A 527 11.95 -20.64 -13.58
C ASN A 527 12.44 -19.39 -14.31
N LEU A 528 13.05 -18.45 -13.57
CA LEU A 528 13.67 -17.23 -14.12
C LEU A 528 14.73 -17.57 -15.18
N LEU A 529 15.60 -18.53 -14.89
CA LEU A 529 16.64 -18.96 -15.82
C LEU A 529 16.06 -19.69 -17.04
N SER A 530 14.86 -20.27 -16.93
CA SER A 530 14.21 -21.02 -18.01
C SER A 530 13.39 -20.16 -18.98
N GLU A 531 13.12 -18.89 -18.67
CA GLU A 531 12.33 -17.98 -19.52
C GLU A 531 12.91 -17.85 -20.94
N SER A 532 12.13 -18.19 -21.98
CA SER A 532 12.56 -18.04 -23.38
C SER A 532 12.74 -16.57 -23.76
N GLY A 533 13.81 -16.23 -24.49
CA GLY A 533 14.06 -14.86 -24.96
C GLY A 533 14.76 -13.94 -23.96
N LYS A 534 14.90 -14.35 -22.69
CA LYS A 534 15.64 -13.59 -21.68
C LYS A 534 17.09 -14.05 -21.59
N TYR A 535 18.01 -13.15 -21.89
CA TYR A 535 19.47 -13.40 -21.89
C TYR A 535 20.26 -12.41 -21.01
N SER A 536 19.57 -11.52 -20.30
CA SER A 536 20.12 -10.61 -19.28
C SER A 536 19.52 -10.94 -17.91
N TYR A 537 20.40 -11.09 -16.93
CA TYR A 537 20.14 -11.51 -15.54
C TYR A 537 20.73 -10.55 -14.51
N ARG A 538 21.29 -9.42 -14.95
CA ARG A 538 21.88 -8.42 -14.06
C ARG A 538 20.90 -7.88 -13.02
N GLU A 539 19.69 -7.52 -13.43
CA GLU A 539 18.69 -6.98 -12.50
C GLU A 539 18.30 -8.00 -11.41
N PRO A 540 17.97 -9.27 -11.74
CA PRO A 540 17.82 -10.32 -10.73
C PRO A 540 19.08 -10.55 -9.89
N LEU A 541 20.28 -10.39 -10.45
CA LEU A 541 21.51 -10.59 -9.70
C LEU A 541 21.80 -9.45 -8.71
N GLU A 542 21.53 -8.21 -9.09
CA GLU A 542 21.68 -7.02 -8.23
C GLU A 542 20.65 -7.02 -7.08
N SER A 543 19.44 -7.54 -7.31
CA SER A 543 18.44 -7.71 -6.23
C SER A 543 18.84 -8.76 -5.20
N VAL A 544 19.62 -9.76 -5.63
CA VAL A 544 20.13 -10.88 -4.82
C VAL A 544 21.48 -10.58 -4.15
N ALA A 545 22.25 -9.62 -4.67
CA ALA A 545 23.60 -9.28 -4.19
C ALA A 545 23.64 -8.87 -2.71
N ASN A 546 22.55 -8.30 -2.19
CA ASN A 546 22.41 -7.82 -0.81
C ASN A 546 21.94 -8.90 0.19
N TRP A 547 21.77 -10.15 -0.25
CA TRP A 547 21.32 -11.21 0.66
C TRP A 547 22.45 -11.64 1.59
N PRO A 548 22.18 -11.78 2.91
CA PRO A 548 23.16 -12.34 3.84
C PRO A 548 23.50 -13.77 3.42
N SER A 549 24.72 -14.20 3.71
CA SER A 549 25.17 -15.58 3.48
C SER A 549 24.17 -16.55 4.10
N SER A 550 23.31 -17.19 3.29
CA SER A 550 22.32 -18.12 3.83
C SER A 550 23.01 -19.41 4.28
N ASN A 551 22.48 -20.05 5.32
CA ASN A 551 22.91 -21.38 5.75
C ASN A 551 22.39 -22.49 4.80
N ASP A 552 21.64 -22.12 3.75
CA ASP A 552 21.06 -23.05 2.79
C ASP A 552 21.98 -23.19 1.56
N GLU A 553 22.63 -24.35 1.47
CA GLU A 553 23.55 -24.69 0.39
C GLU A 553 22.88 -24.65 -0.99
N GLN A 554 21.60 -25.04 -1.10
CA GLN A 554 20.87 -25.08 -2.38
C GLN A 554 20.56 -23.68 -2.88
N LEU A 555 20.14 -22.79 -1.97
CA LEU A 555 19.90 -21.39 -2.31
C LEU A 555 21.19 -20.69 -2.74
N SER A 556 22.30 -20.94 -2.04
CA SER A 556 23.61 -20.39 -2.42
C SER A 556 24.03 -20.84 -3.82
N LYS A 557 23.86 -22.13 -4.15
CA LYS A 557 24.08 -22.66 -5.51
C LYS A 557 23.17 -21.99 -6.54
N GLY A 558 21.91 -21.73 -6.20
CA GLY A 558 20.97 -20.99 -7.05
C GLY A 558 21.47 -19.61 -7.42
N ILE A 559 21.90 -18.83 -6.42
CA ILE A 559 22.43 -17.48 -6.62
C ILE A 559 23.71 -17.51 -7.47
N ASN A 560 24.62 -18.44 -7.17
CA ASN A 560 25.85 -18.63 -7.94
C ASN A 560 25.53 -18.98 -9.41
N THR A 561 24.44 -19.70 -9.65
CA THR A 561 23.99 -20.03 -11.01
C THR A 561 23.46 -18.81 -11.75
N ILE A 562 22.81 -17.85 -11.07
CA ILE A 562 22.45 -16.56 -11.68
C ILE A 562 23.72 -15.77 -12.06
N GLU A 563 24.73 -15.73 -11.18
CA GLU A 563 26.03 -15.10 -11.47
C GLU A 563 26.70 -15.73 -12.71
N LEU A 564 26.67 -17.05 -12.82
CA LEU A 564 27.17 -17.80 -13.96
C LEU A 564 26.45 -17.42 -15.27
N PHE A 565 25.12 -17.31 -15.24
CA PHE A 565 24.33 -16.94 -16.43
C PHE A 565 24.54 -15.46 -16.81
N ALA A 566 24.69 -14.56 -15.83
CA ALA A 566 25.00 -13.16 -16.10
C ALA A 566 26.41 -12.98 -16.69
N PHE A 567 27.45 -13.48 -16.00
CA PHE A 567 28.84 -13.10 -16.30
C PHE A 567 29.76 -14.25 -16.74
N GLY A 568 29.41 -15.51 -16.45
CA GLY A 568 30.29 -16.66 -16.67
C GLY A 568 30.17 -17.28 -18.06
N ASP A 569 30.61 -18.52 -18.23
CA ASP A 569 30.43 -19.30 -19.47
C ASP A 569 30.36 -20.78 -19.13
N PHE A 570 30.12 -21.60 -20.14
CA PHE A 570 30.03 -23.04 -19.94
C PHE A 570 31.33 -23.66 -19.38
N ALA A 571 32.51 -23.14 -19.78
CA ALA A 571 33.79 -23.58 -19.22
C ALA A 571 33.92 -23.25 -17.71
N SER A 572 33.39 -22.10 -17.29
CA SER A 572 33.35 -21.67 -15.88
C SER A 572 32.42 -22.57 -15.05
N TYR A 573 31.29 -22.99 -15.62
CA TYR A 573 30.40 -23.99 -15.00
C TYR A 573 31.12 -25.32 -14.74
N LEU A 574 31.85 -25.84 -15.74
CA LEU A 574 32.55 -27.12 -15.61
C LEU A 574 33.67 -27.07 -14.56
N ARG A 575 34.42 -25.96 -14.49
CA ARG A 575 35.50 -25.79 -13.50
C ARG A 575 35.01 -25.83 -12.06
N GLN A 576 33.80 -25.31 -11.81
CA GLN A 576 33.27 -25.13 -10.46
C GLN A 576 31.87 -25.77 -10.30
N LYS A 577 31.65 -26.95 -10.93
CA LYS A 577 30.33 -27.60 -11.00
C LYS A 577 29.66 -27.77 -9.63
N ASN A 578 30.42 -28.06 -8.58
CA ASN A 578 29.90 -28.25 -7.22
C ASN A 578 29.35 -26.97 -6.58
N SER A 579 29.69 -25.78 -7.10
CA SER A 579 29.27 -24.47 -6.59
C SER A 579 27.99 -23.95 -7.25
N PHE A 580 27.48 -24.64 -8.26
CA PHE A 580 26.29 -24.28 -9.05
C PHE A 580 25.19 -25.34 -8.91
N LEU A 581 23.97 -25.00 -9.36
CA LEU A 581 22.90 -25.98 -9.52
C LEU A 581 23.22 -26.94 -10.67
N ASP A 582 22.77 -28.20 -10.55
CA ASP A 582 22.83 -29.15 -11.65
C ASP A 582 21.91 -28.67 -12.78
N LEU A 583 22.51 -28.29 -13.90
CA LEU A 583 21.77 -27.76 -15.04
C LEU A 583 21.02 -28.86 -15.77
N SER A 584 19.70 -28.68 -15.95
CA SER A 584 18.92 -29.47 -16.88
C SER A 584 19.41 -29.26 -18.32
N TYR A 585 19.06 -30.17 -19.23
CA TYR A 585 19.45 -30.06 -20.65
C TYR A 585 19.08 -28.70 -21.26
N HIS A 586 17.89 -28.18 -20.95
CA HIS A 586 17.43 -26.88 -21.44
C HIS A 586 18.26 -25.71 -20.91
N LEU A 587 18.62 -25.73 -19.62
CA LEU A 587 19.45 -24.69 -19.02
C LEU A 587 20.91 -24.76 -19.51
N ALA A 588 21.46 -25.96 -19.68
CA ALA A 588 22.78 -26.16 -20.26
C ALA A 588 22.84 -25.63 -21.70
N LYS A 589 21.82 -25.93 -22.52
CA LYS A 589 21.67 -25.39 -23.87
C LYS A 589 21.59 -23.86 -23.86
N LYS A 590 20.87 -23.27 -22.92
CA LYS A 590 20.76 -21.81 -22.78
C LYS A 590 22.07 -21.15 -22.35
N LEU A 591 22.82 -21.77 -21.44
CA LEU A 591 24.16 -21.32 -21.08
C LEU A 591 25.15 -21.43 -22.25
N ALA A 592 25.01 -22.46 -23.10
CA ALA A 592 25.75 -22.56 -24.35
C ALA A 592 25.42 -21.41 -25.32
N LYS A 593 24.13 -21.06 -25.48
CA LYS A 593 23.72 -19.86 -26.26
C LYS A 593 24.33 -18.56 -25.72
N LEU A 594 24.30 -18.34 -24.40
CA LEU A 594 24.93 -17.18 -23.75
C LEU A 594 26.45 -17.14 -23.94
N THR A 595 27.08 -18.31 -23.96
CA THR A 595 28.51 -18.45 -24.25
C THR A 595 28.78 -18.03 -25.70
N LEU A 596 28.01 -18.55 -26.67
CA LEU A 596 28.12 -18.19 -28.08
C LEU A 596 27.83 -16.71 -28.38
N ILE A 597 26.90 -16.08 -27.67
CA ILE A 597 26.70 -14.62 -27.73
C ILE A 597 27.99 -13.89 -27.31
N SER A 598 28.66 -14.36 -26.25
CA SER A 598 29.93 -13.77 -25.82
C SER A 598 31.03 -13.98 -26.87
N VAL A 599 31.09 -15.17 -27.46
CA VAL A 599 32.03 -15.48 -28.56
C VAL A 599 31.79 -14.60 -29.79
N CYS A 600 30.53 -14.37 -30.13
CA CYS A 600 30.13 -13.51 -31.25
C CYS A 600 30.66 -12.09 -31.06
N ASN A 601 30.51 -11.53 -29.85
CA ASN A 601 31.04 -10.21 -29.50
C ASN A 601 32.57 -10.15 -29.54
N GLU A 602 33.26 -11.24 -29.17
CA GLU A 602 34.72 -11.31 -29.18
C GLU A 602 35.30 -11.45 -30.60
N ASN A 603 34.56 -12.09 -31.50
CA ASN A 603 35.01 -12.47 -32.83
C ASN A 603 34.19 -11.81 -33.95
N GLU A 604 33.59 -10.65 -33.67
CA GLU A 604 32.80 -9.90 -34.64
C GLU A 604 33.61 -9.62 -35.91
N GLY A 605 33.06 -10.01 -37.06
CA GLY A 605 33.71 -9.90 -38.37
C GLY A 605 34.77 -10.97 -38.67
N ARG A 606 35.11 -11.85 -37.72
CA ARG A 606 36.12 -12.92 -37.88
C ARG A 606 35.47 -14.27 -38.16
N GLU A 607 36.24 -15.14 -38.80
CA GLU A 607 35.87 -16.52 -39.10
C GLU A 607 36.54 -17.46 -38.10
N VAL A 608 35.75 -18.37 -37.52
CA VAL A 608 36.18 -19.28 -36.45
C VAL A 608 35.76 -20.71 -36.79
N SER A 609 36.66 -21.68 -36.65
CA SER A 609 36.34 -23.10 -36.88
C SER A 609 35.50 -23.69 -35.74
N PHE A 610 34.59 -24.62 -36.06
CA PHE A 610 33.77 -25.32 -35.07
C PHE A 610 34.61 -26.07 -34.03
N ASP A 611 35.72 -26.69 -34.44
CA ASP A 611 36.62 -27.40 -33.53
C ASP A 611 37.27 -26.46 -32.48
N ALA A 612 37.57 -25.22 -32.87
CA ALA A 612 38.09 -24.21 -31.95
C ALA A 612 37.01 -23.80 -30.94
N LEU A 613 35.77 -23.58 -31.39
CA LEU A 613 34.65 -23.22 -30.53
C LEU A 613 34.33 -24.31 -29.50
N LEU A 614 34.29 -25.56 -29.94
CA LEU A 614 34.02 -26.71 -29.08
C LEU A 614 35.08 -26.86 -27.98
N ARG A 615 36.37 -26.72 -28.32
CA ARG A 615 37.48 -26.90 -27.38
C ARG A 615 37.69 -25.69 -26.47
N GLU A 616 37.76 -24.49 -27.02
CA GLU A 616 38.11 -23.27 -26.28
C GLU A 616 37.03 -22.91 -25.25
N TYR A 617 35.76 -23.14 -25.57
CA TYR A 617 34.63 -22.83 -24.69
C TYR A 617 34.01 -24.07 -24.03
N SER A 618 34.65 -25.24 -24.20
CA SER A 618 34.23 -26.53 -23.62
C SER A 618 32.78 -26.94 -23.92
N LEU A 619 32.27 -26.55 -25.10
CA LEU A 619 30.87 -26.80 -25.51
C LEU A 619 30.61 -28.28 -25.84
N GLU A 620 31.65 -29.10 -25.97
CA GLU A 620 31.54 -30.55 -26.22
C GLU A 620 30.62 -31.24 -25.20
N GLN A 621 30.70 -30.88 -23.92
CA GLN A 621 29.86 -31.52 -22.90
C GLN A 621 28.41 -31.02 -22.90
N ALA A 622 28.15 -29.79 -23.37
CA ALA A 622 26.79 -29.25 -23.51
C ALA A 622 26.04 -29.85 -24.71
N LEU A 623 26.79 -30.22 -25.76
CA LEU A 623 26.27 -30.59 -27.08
C LEU A 623 26.58 -32.04 -27.47
N GLU A 624 26.84 -32.91 -26.48
CA GLU A 624 27.14 -34.33 -26.70
C GLU A 624 28.35 -34.61 -27.62
N GLY A 625 29.28 -33.65 -27.73
CA GLY A 625 30.54 -33.77 -28.47
C GLY A 625 30.40 -33.79 -29.98
N LYS A 626 29.21 -33.47 -30.52
CA LYS A 626 28.93 -33.53 -31.96
C LYS A 626 28.97 -32.13 -32.59
N PRO A 627 29.82 -31.87 -33.59
CA PRO A 627 29.85 -30.57 -34.28
C PRO A 627 28.52 -30.24 -34.97
N GLU A 628 27.75 -31.25 -35.37
CA GLU A 628 26.42 -31.08 -35.96
C GLU A 628 25.44 -30.41 -34.98
N ASN A 629 25.58 -30.68 -33.68
CA ASN A 629 24.76 -30.05 -32.65
C ASN A 629 25.13 -28.58 -32.43
N LEU A 630 26.40 -28.21 -32.65
CA LEU A 630 26.83 -26.81 -32.59
C LEU A 630 26.28 -26.03 -33.78
N GLU A 631 26.34 -26.62 -34.97
CA GLU A 631 25.75 -26.03 -36.17
C GLU A 631 24.25 -25.79 -35.99
N GLN A 632 23.51 -26.81 -35.53
CA GLN A 632 22.08 -26.70 -35.25
C GLN A 632 21.79 -25.62 -34.20
N LEU A 633 22.62 -25.49 -33.16
CA LEU A 633 22.47 -24.45 -32.16
C LEU A 633 22.68 -23.05 -32.76
N ILE A 634 23.66 -22.87 -33.63
CA ILE A 634 23.90 -21.59 -34.31
C ILE A 634 22.74 -21.24 -35.22
N ILE A 635 22.20 -22.21 -35.98
CA ILE A 635 21.01 -22.01 -36.82
C ILE A 635 19.81 -21.58 -35.96
N GLU A 636 19.55 -22.28 -34.85
CA GLU A 636 18.49 -21.90 -33.91
C GLU A 636 18.69 -20.48 -33.36
N MET A 637 19.93 -20.08 -33.06
CA MET A 637 20.22 -18.73 -32.57
C MET A 637 20.03 -17.64 -33.63
N ILE A 638 20.23 -17.98 -34.91
CA ILE A 638 19.92 -17.08 -36.04
C ILE A 638 18.40 -16.95 -36.18
N ASP A 639 17.67 -18.07 -36.14
CA ASP A 639 16.20 -18.08 -36.23
C ASP A 639 15.52 -17.36 -35.05
N GLU A 640 16.16 -17.35 -33.88
CA GLU A 640 15.72 -16.61 -32.68
C GLU A 640 16.16 -15.13 -32.65
N ASP A 641 16.77 -14.62 -33.74
CA ASP A 641 17.29 -13.25 -33.84
C ASP A 641 18.29 -12.89 -32.71
N LEU A 642 19.11 -13.85 -32.26
CA LEU A 642 20.11 -13.60 -31.22
C LEU A 642 21.44 -13.14 -31.81
N ILE A 643 21.82 -13.70 -32.95
CA ILE A 643 23.07 -13.44 -33.65
C ILE A 643 22.84 -13.39 -35.16
N VAL A 644 23.69 -12.65 -35.85
CA VAL A 644 23.83 -12.70 -37.31
C VAL A 644 25.14 -13.40 -37.62
N ALA A 645 25.07 -14.57 -38.26
CA ALA A 645 26.25 -15.35 -38.61
C ALA A 645 26.11 -16.04 -39.97
N LYS A 646 27.25 -16.36 -40.60
CA LYS A 646 27.32 -17.16 -41.84
C LYS A 646 28.11 -18.42 -41.57
N ILE A 647 27.50 -19.57 -41.86
CA ILE A 647 28.12 -20.89 -41.72
C ILE A 647 28.69 -21.33 -43.07
N ASP A 648 29.93 -21.79 -43.08
CA ASP A 648 30.53 -22.54 -44.19
C ASP A 648 30.62 -24.02 -43.79
N GLU A 649 29.68 -24.82 -44.30
CA GLU A 649 29.59 -26.25 -44.01
C GLU A 649 30.80 -27.03 -44.55
N GLN A 650 31.41 -26.60 -45.67
CA GLN A 650 32.55 -27.29 -46.27
C GLN A 650 33.82 -27.12 -45.44
N GLN A 651 34.03 -25.90 -44.92
CA GLN A 651 35.19 -25.59 -44.08
C GLN A 651 34.94 -25.80 -42.60
N ARG A 652 33.69 -26.05 -42.19
CA ARG A 652 33.24 -26.15 -40.78
C ARG A 652 33.62 -24.91 -39.99
N THR A 653 33.36 -23.75 -40.57
CA THR A 653 33.64 -22.44 -39.98
C THR A 653 32.35 -21.63 -39.85
N VAL A 654 32.34 -20.71 -38.90
CA VAL A 654 31.31 -19.67 -38.77
C VAL A 654 31.97 -18.32 -38.77
N LYS A 655 31.40 -17.41 -39.56
CA LYS A 655 31.71 -15.99 -39.53
C LYS A 655 30.62 -15.27 -38.75
N PHE A 656 30.97 -14.78 -37.56
CA PHE A 656 30.10 -13.92 -36.76
C PHE A 656 30.07 -12.51 -37.36
N ILE A 657 28.88 -11.98 -37.61
CA ILE A 657 28.70 -10.65 -38.20
C ILE A 657 28.36 -9.65 -37.11
N GLU A 658 27.35 -9.94 -36.30
CA GLU A 658 26.86 -9.06 -35.23
C GLU A 658 26.09 -9.88 -34.20
N SER A 659 26.12 -9.47 -32.93
CA SER A 659 25.22 -9.99 -31.90
C SER A 659 24.04 -9.04 -31.72
N LEU A 660 22.82 -9.53 -31.90
CA LEU A 660 21.59 -8.74 -31.74
C LEU A 660 21.11 -8.75 -30.28
N SER A 661 21.47 -9.78 -29.52
CA SER A 661 21.19 -9.87 -28.10
C SER A 661 22.39 -9.38 -27.28
N VAL A 662 22.11 -8.55 -26.26
CA VAL A 662 23.13 -8.04 -25.35
C VAL A 662 23.14 -8.87 -24.07
N ARG A 663 24.30 -9.45 -23.77
CA ARG A 663 24.56 -10.12 -22.49
C ARG A 663 25.07 -9.13 -21.43
N ASP A 664 24.91 -9.45 -20.16
CA ASP A 664 25.34 -8.61 -19.05
C ASP A 664 26.85 -8.34 -19.02
N ALA A 665 27.21 -7.11 -18.65
CA ALA A 665 28.59 -6.69 -18.43
C ALA A 665 28.91 -6.60 -16.93
N TYR A 666 30.08 -7.09 -16.54
CA TYR A 666 30.56 -7.07 -15.17
C TYR A 666 31.12 -5.70 -14.79
N ASN A 667 30.70 -5.17 -13.63
CA ASN A 667 31.21 -3.92 -13.07
C ASN A 667 31.58 -4.10 -11.60
N ALA A 668 32.88 -4.06 -11.31
CA ALA A 668 33.43 -4.23 -9.96
C ALA A 668 32.93 -3.20 -8.94
N ASN A 669 32.46 -2.02 -9.37
CA ASN A 669 31.91 -1.01 -8.46
C ASN A 669 30.47 -1.31 -8.04
N ARG A 670 29.77 -2.20 -8.74
CA ARG A 670 28.35 -2.51 -8.51
C ARG A 670 28.11 -3.93 -8.01
N TYR A 671 29.02 -4.86 -8.31
CA TYR A 671 28.86 -6.26 -7.92
C TYR A 671 30.19 -6.90 -7.55
N THR A 672 30.19 -7.63 -6.42
CA THR A 672 31.33 -8.44 -5.98
C THR A 672 31.10 -9.89 -6.37
N LEU A 673 32.01 -10.46 -7.16
CA LEU A 673 31.92 -11.84 -7.61
C LEU A 673 32.00 -12.80 -6.41
N ARG A 674 31.16 -13.84 -6.44
CA ARG A 674 31.06 -14.86 -5.39
C ARG A 674 31.90 -16.08 -5.72
N VAL A 675 31.74 -16.60 -6.94
CA VAL A 675 32.33 -17.87 -7.38
C VAL A 675 33.27 -17.65 -8.56
N LEU A 676 32.87 -16.80 -9.50
CA LEU A 676 33.69 -16.46 -10.66
C LEU A 676 34.90 -15.61 -10.26
N SER A 677 36.02 -15.82 -10.95
CA SER A 677 37.22 -14.99 -10.82
C SER A 677 37.23 -13.82 -11.81
N HIS A 678 37.96 -12.75 -11.49
CA HIS A 678 38.13 -11.62 -12.40
C HIS A 678 38.68 -12.03 -13.78
N GLY A 679 39.53 -13.06 -13.83
CA GLY A 679 40.05 -13.61 -15.08
C GLY A 679 38.98 -14.28 -15.95
N GLU A 680 37.88 -14.77 -15.38
CA GLU A 680 36.79 -15.41 -16.13
C GLU A 680 35.79 -14.40 -16.69
N VAL A 681 35.75 -13.21 -16.10
CA VAL A 681 34.85 -12.12 -16.52
C VAL A 681 35.57 -10.97 -17.23
N HIS A 682 36.90 -11.05 -17.42
CA HIS A 682 37.71 -9.95 -17.94
C HIS A 682 37.21 -9.41 -19.29
N LYS A 683 36.87 -10.30 -20.23
CA LYS A 683 36.34 -9.93 -21.56
C LYS A 683 34.97 -9.24 -21.50
N ARG A 684 34.28 -9.36 -20.37
CA ARG A 684 32.95 -8.80 -20.10
C ARG A 684 33.02 -7.66 -19.07
N SER A 685 34.21 -7.20 -18.70
CA SER A 685 34.43 -6.17 -17.69
C SER A 685 34.27 -4.77 -18.28
N VAL A 686 33.44 -3.95 -17.64
CA VAL A 686 33.25 -2.53 -18.01
C VAL A 686 34.56 -1.74 -17.85
N THR A 687 35.39 -2.09 -16.87
CA THR A 687 36.68 -1.44 -16.65
C THR A 687 37.62 -1.70 -17.82
N GLU A 688 37.71 -2.95 -18.26
CA GLU A 688 38.55 -3.36 -19.39
C GLU A 688 38.04 -2.77 -20.70
N ALA A 689 36.72 -2.81 -20.94
CA ALA A 689 36.12 -2.20 -22.12
C ALA A 689 36.43 -0.69 -22.19
N ARG A 690 36.39 0.01 -21.05
CA ARG A 690 36.75 1.43 -20.96
C ARG A 690 38.24 1.66 -21.26
N GLU A 691 39.12 0.80 -20.74
CA GLU A 691 40.56 0.90 -21.01
C GLU A 691 40.88 0.62 -22.47
N PHE A 692 40.23 -0.37 -23.08
CA PHE A 692 40.33 -0.66 -24.51
C PHE A 692 39.84 0.51 -25.36
N LEU A 693 38.66 1.06 -25.07
CA LEU A 693 38.12 2.22 -25.80
C LEU A 693 39.02 3.45 -25.66
N LYS A 694 39.57 3.68 -24.46
CA LYS A 694 40.53 4.76 -24.23
C LYS A 694 41.81 4.53 -25.04
N TYR A 695 42.37 3.33 -25.03
CA TYR A 695 43.53 2.97 -25.83
C TYR A 695 43.27 3.20 -27.32
N TRP A 696 42.13 2.73 -27.83
CA TRP A 696 41.74 2.91 -29.23
C TRP A 696 41.55 4.38 -29.61
N LEU A 697 40.91 5.17 -28.74
CA LEU A 697 40.77 6.61 -28.93
C LEU A 697 42.14 7.30 -28.99
N ASP A 698 42.99 7.06 -28.00
CA ASP A 698 44.27 7.74 -27.82
C ASP A 698 45.31 7.34 -28.88
N HIS A 699 45.29 6.08 -29.36
CA HIS A 699 46.34 5.52 -30.22
C HIS A 699 45.90 5.27 -31.68
N LYS A 700 44.60 5.25 -31.97
CA LYS A 700 44.10 5.02 -33.34
C LYS A 700 43.33 6.22 -33.86
N VAL A 701 42.31 6.67 -33.11
CA VAL A 701 41.38 7.70 -33.60
C VAL A 701 42.01 9.09 -33.58
N VAL A 702 42.58 9.51 -32.44
CA VAL A 702 43.20 10.84 -32.30
C VAL A 702 44.37 11.04 -33.27
N PRO A 703 45.31 10.09 -33.42
CA PRO A 703 46.37 10.20 -34.42
C PRO A 703 45.84 10.28 -35.86
N ALA A 704 44.89 9.42 -36.24
CA ALA A 704 44.29 9.46 -37.57
C ALA A 704 43.58 10.80 -37.85
N GLN A 705 42.92 11.39 -36.85
CA GLN A 705 42.29 12.70 -36.98
C GLN A 705 43.32 13.81 -37.14
N ALA A 706 44.48 13.72 -36.46
CA ALA A 706 45.57 14.68 -36.64
C ALA A 706 46.17 14.58 -38.05
N GLU A 707 46.43 13.36 -38.54
CA GLU A 707 46.90 13.12 -39.92
C GLU A 707 45.93 13.69 -40.97
N LEU A 708 44.62 13.50 -40.80
CA LEU A 708 43.62 14.04 -41.72
C LEU A 708 43.59 15.58 -41.71
N LYS A 709 43.77 16.22 -40.55
CA LYS A 709 43.82 17.69 -40.44
C LYS A 709 45.08 18.27 -41.06
N ASP A 710 46.22 17.58 -40.95
CA ASP A 710 47.47 17.99 -41.58
C ASP A 710 47.40 17.85 -43.12
N VAL A 711 46.56 16.95 -43.63
CA VAL A 711 46.29 16.78 -45.07
C VAL A 711 45.33 17.85 -45.63
N GLU A 712 44.34 18.30 -44.85
CA GLU A 712 43.44 19.41 -45.23
C GLU A 712 44.08 20.81 -45.11
N GLY A 713 45.25 20.91 -44.47
CA GLY A 713 46.02 22.14 -44.27
C GLY A 713 46.99 22.52 -45.40
N PHE A 714 46.91 21.86 -46.57
CA PHE A 714 47.71 22.17 -47.77
C PHE A 714 46.90 22.80 -48.91
#